data_AF-A0A2J0LBI2-F1
#
_entry.id   AF-A0A2J0LBI2-F1
#
_cell.length_a   1.000
_cell.length_b   1.000
_cell.length_c   1.000
_cell.angle_alpha   90.00
_cell.angle_beta   90.00
_cell.angle_gamma   90.00
#
_symmetry.space_group_name_H-M   'P 1'
#
loop_
_entity.id
_entity.type
_entity.pdbx_description
1 polymer ?
#
loop_
_entity_poly.entity_id
_entity_poly.type
_entity_poly.pdbx_seq_one_letter_code
_entity_poly.pdbx_strand_id
1 'polypeptide(L)'
;MIHKVERKIGRETIIIETGKMAKQANGAVCVQYGGTVVLVTAVSSGEIREGIDFFPLTVEYQEKTYAAGRIPGGYFKREGRPTEKEILTSRLIDRPIRPLFPKGFVNEVQIVATVLSSDGQNDSDMPAMIGASCALAISDIPFMGPIGAVKIGLVGDKFVINPTFKELEESSLNLVSVGLKDRIIMLEAGASQISEEKMLEAIELSQEYIRASIELQEELHKKCGKEKIKPELKLVPEELQEKVRKLSLDDFKKIHSLPAKEQREDAFNILAKQIVAKLTQEDGSLSEVDIKAALSEVEKAEVRKFILDKKVRIDARKYEDIRPITCEVGLLPRTHGSGLFTRGQTQSLCITTLGTSQDEQRLDTLEGEKFKNFMLHYNFPPFSVGETKPMRGPGRREIGHGALAERALKAVMPSTEEFPYTVRVVSEILESNGSSSMASVCAATLSLMDAGVPIKKPVSGIAMGLVKEGKDAAILTDIAGLEDHYGDLDFKVTGTDSGITALQMDLKINGIDMDLIKRIIKQANPARLFILKKIIETINAPRKELSGYAPRITTLMIDKEKIGVLIGPGGKIIKRIIQDTGATIEVDDEGKVSVASDNEEASRKAIDMIKGITSEPEVGTIYDATVKKIMNFGAFCEILPGKEGLVHVSELSDKFVKNAEDVVKIGDKVKVKLIKIDEMGRLNLSIKQALS
;
A
#
# COMPACT_ATOMS: atom_id res chain seq x y z
N MET A 1 23.02 -29.47 -21.57
CA MET A 1 21.82 -29.80 -22.37
C MET A 1 20.73 -28.79 -22.01
N ILE A 2 19.92 -28.36 -22.96
CA ILE A 2 18.79 -27.45 -22.67
C ILE A 2 17.57 -28.30 -22.34
N HIS A 3 16.89 -27.99 -21.25
CA HIS A 3 15.66 -28.67 -20.84
C HIS A 3 14.52 -27.67 -20.79
N LYS A 4 13.35 -28.07 -21.31
CA LYS A 4 12.14 -27.26 -21.38
C LYS A 4 10.94 -28.08 -20.91
N VAL A 5 10.04 -27.43 -20.18
CA VAL A 5 8.70 -27.92 -19.84
C VAL A 5 7.70 -26.79 -20.02
N GLU A 6 6.45 -27.13 -20.33
CA GLU A 6 5.39 -26.13 -20.51
C GLU A 6 4.02 -26.70 -20.12
N ARG A 7 3.14 -25.83 -19.61
CA ARG A 7 1.78 -26.19 -19.22
C ARG A 7 0.87 -24.97 -19.26
N LYS A 8 -0.40 -25.17 -19.63
CA LYS A 8 -1.42 -24.11 -19.53
C LYS A 8 -1.81 -23.89 -18.07
N ILE A 9 -1.66 -22.68 -17.56
CA ILE A 9 -2.08 -22.28 -16.20
C ILE A 9 -2.84 -20.96 -16.31
N GLY A 10 -4.16 -21.00 -16.09
CA GLY A 10 -5.03 -19.86 -16.42
C GLY A 10 -5.18 -19.72 -17.94
N ARG A 11 -5.02 -18.50 -18.45
CA ARG A 11 -5.20 -18.23 -19.89
C ARG A 11 -3.97 -18.58 -20.75
N GLU A 12 -2.77 -18.40 -20.23
CA GLU A 12 -1.53 -18.58 -20.99
C GLU A 12 -0.81 -19.88 -20.62
N THR A 13 0.13 -20.26 -21.48
CA THR A 13 1.09 -21.33 -21.21
C THR A 13 2.27 -20.77 -20.44
N ILE A 14 2.55 -21.34 -19.26
CA ILE A 14 3.83 -21.13 -18.59
C ILE A 14 4.88 -22.05 -19.20
N ILE A 15 6.04 -21.49 -19.51
CA ILE A 15 7.19 -22.21 -20.08
C ILE A 15 8.36 -22.03 -19.13
N ILE A 16 9.04 -23.13 -18.77
CA ILE A 16 10.23 -23.11 -17.94
C ILE A 16 11.38 -23.76 -18.71
N GLU A 17 12.46 -23.00 -18.91
CA GLU A 17 13.68 -23.45 -19.59
C GLU A 17 14.90 -23.38 -18.65
N THR A 18 15.81 -24.35 -18.73
CA THR A 18 17.12 -24.31 -18.06
C THR A 18 18.24 -24.90 -18.93
N GLY A 19 19.49 -24.65 -18.54
CA GLY A 19 20.69 -25.15 -19.23
C GLY A 19 21.23 -24.24 -20.33
N LYS A 20 20.56 -23.11 -20.61
CA LYS A 20 20.98 -22.08 -21.58
C LYS A 20 21.71 -20.91 -20.93
N MET A 21 21.10 -20.27 -19.93
CA MET A 21 21.59 -19.05 -19.25
C MET A 21 22.08 -19.32 -17.83
N ALA A 22 22.96 -18.46 -17.30
CA ALA A 22 23.42 -18.44 -15.90
C ALA A 22 23.92 -19.79 -15.34
N LYS A 23 24.66 -20.56 -16.15
CA LYS A 23 25.08 -21.95 -15.84
C LYS A 23 26.03 -22.10 -14.63
N GLN A 24 26.58 -20.99 -14.13
CA GLN A 24 27.43 -20.99 -12.94
C GLN A 24 26.64 -20.98 -11.63
N ALA A 25 25.35 -20.64 -11.65
CA ALA A 25 24.51 -20.70 -10.45
C ALA A 25 24.26 -22.15 -10.01
N ASN A 26 23.94 -22.35 -8.73
CA ASN A 26 23.49 -23.65 -8.22
C ASN A 26 22.24 -24.11 -8.98
N GLY A 27 21.29 -23.20 -9.23
CA GLY A 27 20.15 -23.40 -10.12
C GLY A 27 19.79 -22.12 -10.87
N ALA A 28 19.35 -22.27 -12.12
CA ALA A 28 18.90 -21.15 -12.94
C ALA A 28 17.80 -21.59 -13.90
N VAL A 29 16.73 -20.81 -14.02
CA VAL A 29 15.63 -21.04 -14.94
C VAL A 29 15.19 -19.74 -15.61
N CYS A 30 14.75 -19.83 -16.86
CA CYS A 30 14.02 -18.78 -17.53
C CYS A 30 12.53 -19.17 -17.56
N VAL A 31 11.68 -18.34 -16.97
CA VAL A 31 10.23 -18.56 -16.93
C VAL A 31 9.54 -17.57 -17.85
N GLN A 32 8.70 -18.06 -18.74
CA GLN A 32 7.90 -17.25 -19.65
C GLN A 32 6.41 -17.50 -19.40
N TYR A 33 5.62 -16.44 -19.37
CA TYR A 33 4.15 -16.48 -19.31
C TYR A 33 3.62 -15.38 -20.24
N GLY A 34 2.99 -15.77 -21.35
CA GLY A 34 2.74 -14.84 -22.46
C GLY A 34 4.05 -14.32 -23.07
N GLY A 35 4.18 -13.00 -23.21
CA GLY A 35 5.43 -12.34 -23.63
C GLY A 35 6.29 -11.83 -22.45
N THR A 36 5.83 -12.01 -21.22
CA THR A 36 6.61 -11.70 -20.01
C THR A 36 7.60 -12.82 -19.70
N VAL A 37 8.87 -12.46 -19.51
CA VAL A 37 9.99 -13.40 -19.30
C VAL A 37 10.83 -12.97 -18.11
N VAL A 38 11.09 -13.91 -17.19
CA VAL A 38 11.89 -13.69 -15.98
C VAL A 38 13.02 -14.72 -15.90
N LEU A 39 14.26 -14.27 -15.79
CA LEU A 39 15.39 -15.12 -15.43
C LEU A 39 15.50 -15.18 -13.91
N VAL A 40 15.45 -16.38 -13.35
CA VAL A 40 15.60 -16.61 -11.92
C VAL A 40 16.79 -17.50 -11.63
N THR A 41 17.62 -17.08 -10.69
CA THR A 41 18.83 -17.79 -10.25
C THR A 41 18.80 -18.00 -8.75
N ALA A 42 19.35 -19.12 -8.29
CA ALA A 42 19.57 -19.44 -6.90
C ALA A 42 21.04 -19.83 -6.70
N VAL A 43 21.69 -19.22 -5.71
CA VAL A 43 23.09 -19.46 -5.35
C VAL A 43 23.19 -19.65 -3.85
N SER A 44 24.01 -20.61 -3.41
CA SER A 44 24.33 -20.82 -1.98
C SER A 44 25.83 -20.75 -1.75
N SER A 45 26.25 -20.16 -0.64
CA SER A 45 27.65 -20.25 -0.19
C SER A 45 27.99 -21.69 0.19
N GLY A 46 29.22 -22.11 -0.12
CA GLY A 46 29.77 -23.38 0.34
C GLY A 46 30.21 -23.36 1.80
N GLU A 47 30.46 -22.18 2.36
CA GLU A 47 30.94 -21.97 3.72
C GLU A 47 29.89 -21.27 4.58
N ILE A 48 29.88 -21.58 5.88
CA ILE A 48 29.08 -20.91 6.90
C ILE A 48 29.84 -19.66 7.36
N ARG A 49 29.18 -18.50 7.33
CA ARG A 49 29.77 -17.26 7.82
C ARG A 49 29.98 -17.32 9.34
N GLU A 50 31.19 -17.00 9.80
CA GLU A 50 31.49 -16.94 11.23
C GLU A 50 30.56 -15.96 11.98
N GLY A 51 30.13 -16.38 13.18
CA GLY A 51 29.29 -15.57 14.06
C GLY A 51 27.83 -15.43 13.64
N ILE A 52 27.38 -16.11 12.58
CA ILE A 52 25.99 -16.03 12.13
C ILE A 52 25.05 -16.84 13.04
N ASP A 53 23.92 -16.23 13.40
CA ASP A 53 22.89 -16.76 14.30
C ASP A 53 21.48 -16.79 13.66
N PHE A 54 21.37 -16.38 12.40
CA PHE A 54 20.14 -16.42 11.61
C PHE A 54 20.37 -17.08 10.25
N PHE A 55 19.30 -17.38 9.52
CA PHE A 55 19.38 -17.87 8.15
C PHE A 55 19.44 -16.70 7.14
N PRO A 56 20.60 -16.43 6.51
CA PRO A 56 20.81 -15.34 5.55
C PRO A 56 20.26 -15.66 4.15
N LEU A 57 18.93 -15.72 4.03
CA LEU A 57 18.25 -15.71 2.74
C LEU A 57 18.04 -14.26 2.26
N THR A 58 18.55 -13.96 1.07
CA THR A 58 18.31 -12.71 0.36
C THR A 58 17.60 -13.00 -0.95
N VAL A 59 16.47 -12.32 -1.16
CA VAL A 59 15.74 -12.36 -2.44
C VAL A 59 15.76 -10.98 -3.06
N GLU A 60 16.17 -10.91 -4.33
CA GLU A 60 16.15 -9.71 -5.15
C GLU A 60 15.28 -9.95 -6.38
N TYR A 61 14.18 -9.21 -6.49
CA TYR A 61 13.42 -9.09 -7.72
C TYR A 61 13.73 -7.74 -8.37
N GLN A 62 14.05 -7.75 -9.66
CA GLN A 62 14.47 -6.56 -10.40
C GLN A 62 13.72 -6.42 -11.71
N GLU A 63 13.17 -5.23 -11.95
CA GLU A 63 12.57 -4.83 -13.22
C GLU A 63 13.59 -4.03 -14.02
N LYS A 64 13.86 -4.47 -15.24
CA LYS A 64 14.72 -3.73 -16.16
C LYS A 64 13.84 -3.01 -17.17
N THR A 65 14.03 -1.71 -17.36
CA THR A 65 13.13 -0.92 -18.23
C THR A 65 13.24 -1.35 -19.69
N TYR A 66 14.37 -1.95 -20.08
CA TYR A 66 14.52 -2.57 -21.39
C TYR A 66 13.55 -3.73 -21.61
N ALA A 67 13.02 -4.36 -20.55
CA ALA A 67 12.02 -5.41 -20.67
C ALA A 67 10.73 -4.89 -21.32
N ALA A 68 10.46 -3.59 -21.18
CA ALA A 68 9.36 -2.87 -21.83
C ALA A 68 9.85 -1.99 -23.00
N GLY A 69 11.10 -2.17 -23.47
CA GLY A 69 11.68 -1.37 -24.55
C GLY A 69 11.90 0.11 -24.22
N ARG A 70 12.04 0.47 -22.93
CA ARG A 70 12.17 1.87 -22.49
C ARG A 70 13.51 2.17 -21.81
N ILE A 71 13.91 3.44 -21.89
CA ILE A 71 15.04 4.01 -21.14
C ILE A 71 14.50 4.59 -19.82
N PRO A 72 15.13 4.38 -18.66
CA PRO A 72 14.63 4.89 -17.38
C PRO A 72 14.44 6.41 -17.37
N GLY A 73 13.35 6.88 -16.75
CA GLY A 73 13.01 8.31 -16.72
C GLY A 73 14.00 9.18 -15.92
N GLY A 74 14.72 8.59 -14.96
CA GLY A 74 15.64 9.29 -14.05
C GLY A 74 16.79 10.04 -14.74
N TYR A 75 17.45 10.94 -14.00
CA TYR A 75 18.54 11.78 -14.52
C TYR A 75 19.68 10.97 -15.14
N PHE A 76 20.07 9.86 -14.49
CA PHE A 76 21.19 9.01 -14.92
C PHE A 76 20.84 8.02 -16.05
N LYS A 77 19.57 7.92 -16.46
CA LYS A 77 19.10 6.96 -17.49
C LYS A 77 19.50 5.51 -17.21
N ARG A 78 19.52 5.14 -15.94
CA ARG A 78 19.85 3.81 -15.41
C ARG A 78 18.95 3.49 -14.22
N GLU A 79 18.56 2.24 -14.07
CA GLU A 79 17.82 1.78 -12.89
C GLU A 79 18.66 1.99 -11.62
N GLY A 80 18.03 2.61 -10.61
CA GLY A 80 18.68 3.04 -9.39
C GLY A 80 18.30 2.18 -8.19
N ARG A 81 17.84 2.84 -7.12
CA ARG A 81 17.32 2.15 -5.94
C ARG A 81 16.10 1.27 -6.31
N PRO A 82 15.89 0.14 -5.61
CA PRO A 82 14.69 -0.67 -5.81
C PRO A 82 13.41 0.15 -5.62
N THR A 83 12.46 -0.05 -6.53
CA THR A 83 11.10 0.50 -6.47
C THR A 83 10.28 -0.19 -5.40
N GLU A 84 9.12 0.39 -5.05
CA GLU A 84 8.16 -0.23 -4.14
C GLU A 84 7.73 -1.61 -4.66
N LYS A 85 7.41 -1.73 -5.95
CA LYS A 85 7.05 -3.00 -6.59
C LYS A 85 8.17 -4.02 -6.45
N GLU A 86 9.42 -3.63 -6.70
CA GLU A 86 10.55 -4.56 -6.60
C GLU A 86 10.75 -5.10 -5.18
N ILE A 87 10.61 -4.23 -4.18
CA ILE A 87 10.71 -4.61 -2.77
C ILE A 87 9.55 -5.53 -2.36
N LEU A 88 8.32 -5.21 -2.76
CA LEU A 88 7.14 -6.00 -2.43
C LEU A 88 7.19 -7.38 -3.09
N THR A 89 7.55 -7.48 -4.37
CA THR A 89 7.69 -8.77 -5.06
C THR A 89 8.84 -9.60 -4.47
N SER A 90 9.95 -8.97 -4.10
CA SER A 90 11.04 -9.66 -3.39
C SER A 90 10.55 -10.28 -2.08
N ARG A 91 9.72 -9.55 -1.30
CA ARG A 91 9.10 -10.09 -0.09
C ARG A 91 8.08 -11.19 -0.38
N LEU A 92 7.29 -11.03 -1.44
CA LEU A 92 6.29 -12.01 -1.86
C LEU A 92 6.93 -13.35 -2.23
N ILE A 93 8.13 -13.33 -2.82
CA ILE A 93 8.94 -14.53 -3.09
C ILE A 93 9.60 -15.08 -1.82
N ASP A 94 10.18 -14.22 -0.98
CA ASP A 94 10.92 -14.63 0.24
C ASP A 94 10.03 -15.37 1.26
N ARG A 95 8.86 -14.80 1.56
CA ARG A 95 7.94 -15.27 2.60
C ARG A 95 7.58 -16.76 2.51
N PRO A 96 7.12 -17.30 1.35
CA PRO A 96 6.77 -18.71 1.24
C PRO A 96 7.99 -19.66 1.10
N ILE A 97 9.15 -19.16 0.69
CA ILE A 97 10.35 -19.98 0.48
C ILE A 97 11.13 -20.16 1.78
N ARG A 98 11.28 -19.10 2.58
CA ARG A 98 12.05 -19.08 3.82
C ARG A 98 11.73 -20.24 4.80
N PRO A 99 10.46 -20.61 5.08
CA PRO A 99 10.17 -21.69 6.02
C PRO A 99 10.49 -23.10 5.49
N LEU A 100 10.79 -23.24 4.19
CA LEU A 100 11.05 -24.53 3.55
C LEU A 100 12.53 -24.90 3.50
N PHE A 101 13.40 -24.10 4.09
CA PHE A 101 14.78 -24.49 4.34
C PHE A 101 14.86 -25.32 5.64
N PRO A 102 15.76 -26.32 5.71
CA PRO A 102 15.94 -27.10 6.92
C PRO A 102 16.26 -26.20 8.13
N LYS A 103 15.67 -26.51 9.30
CA LYS A 103 16.01 -25.81 10.54
C LYS A 103 17.50 -25.95 10.83
N GLY A 104 18.14 -24.86 11.24
CA GLY A 104 19.60 -24.82 11.49
C GLY A 104 20.45 -24.64 10.23
N PHE A 105 19.84 -24.53 9.04
CA PHE A 105 20.57 -24.17 7.82
C PHE A 105 20.93 -22.68 7.84
N VAL A 106 22.23 -22.37 7.76
CA VAL A 106 22.77 -21.02 7.95
C VAL A 106 23.72 -20.56 6.84
N ASN A 107 23.85 -21.34 5.75
CA ASN A 107 24.57 -20.90 4.57
C ASN A 107 23.85 -19.71 3.91
N GLU A 108 24.63 -18.81 3.32
CA GLU A 108 24.10 -17.67 2.58
C GLU A 108 23.44 -18.14 1.30
N VAL A 109 22.15 -17.80 1.14
CA VAL A 109 21.39 -18.10 -0.06
C VAL A 109 20.92 -16.81 -0.69
N GLN A 110 21.23 -16.64 -1.97
CA GLN A 110 20.75 -15.52 -2.78
C GLN A 110 19.86 -16.04 -3.90
N ILE A 111 18.68 -15.45 -4.02
CA ILE A 111 17.77 -15.65 -5.15
C ILE A 111 17.64 -14.33 -5.89
N VAL A 112 17.92 -14.33 -7.19
CA VAL A 112 17.77 -13.14 -8.04
C VAL A 112 16.80 -13.45 -9.17
N ALA A 113 15.70 -12.71 -9.23
CA ALA A 113 14.69 -12.75 -10.29
C ALA A 113 14.76 -11.45 -11.11
N THR A 114 15.20 -11.54 -12.36
CA THR A 114 15.34 -10.40 -13.27
C THR A 114 14.31 -10.49 -14.38
N VAL A 115 13.46 -9.47 -14.50
CA VAL A 115 12.52 -9.36 -15.61
C VAL A 115 13.28 -8.95 -16.87
N LEU A 116 13.27 -9.82 -17.89
CA LEU A 116 13.98 -9.64 -19.15
C LEU A 116 13.08 -9.14 -20.29
N SER A 117 11.80 -9.49 -20.24
CA SER A 117 10.77 -9.07 -21.22
C SER A 117 9.45 -8.88 -20.50
N SER A 118 8.66 -7.90 -20.92
CA SER A 118 7.31 -7.61 -20.43
C SER A 118 6.40 -7.39 -21.63
N ASP A 119 5.26 -8.09 -21.66
CA ASP A 119 4.23 -7.86 -22.68
C ASP A 119 3.25 -6.74 -22.33
N GLY A 120 3.43 -6.09 -21.17
CA GLY A 120 2.56 -5.02 -20.68
C GLY A 120 1.17 -5.49 -20.25
N GLN A 121 0.92 -6.80 -20.23
CA GLN A 121 -0.38 -7.40 -19.90
C GLN A 121 -0.29 -8.31 -18.68
N ASN A 122 0.72 -9.17 -18.64
CA ASN A 122 0.90 -10.18 -17.61
C ASN A 122 1.92 -9.72 -16.56
N ASP A 123 1.52 -9.79 -15.29
CA ASP A 123 2.39 -9.45 -14.18
C ASP A 123 3.52 -10.49 -14.01
N SER A 124 4.72 -9.99 -13.75
CA SER A 124 5.95 -10.79 -13.67
C SER A 124 6.16 -11.43 -12.30
N ASP A 125 5.32 -11.13 -11.31
CA ASP A 125 5.41 -11.71 -9.97
C ASP A 125 5.21 -13.23 -9.97
N MET A 126 4.17 -13.73 -10.65
CA MET A 126 3.89 -15.18 -10.74
C MET A 126 5.03 -15.97 -11.42
N PRO A 127 5.52 -15.62 -12.62
CA PRO A 127 6.67 -16.31 -13.20
C PRO A 127 7.95 -16.15 -12.37
N ALA A 128 8.14 -15.03 -11.66
CA ALA A 128 9.28 -14.87 -10.74
C ALA A 128 9.19 -15.83 -9.54
N MET A 129 8.02 -15.97 -8.91
CA MET A 129 7.81 -16.88 -7.78
C MET A 129 7.99 -18.35 -8.18
N ILE A 130 7.37 -18.74 -9.29
CA ILE A 130 7.50 -20.10 -9.84
C ILE A 130 8.95 -20.36 -10.24
N GLY A 131 9.63 -19.37 -10.82
CA GLY A 131 11.04 -19.47 -11.19
C GLY A 131 11.97 -19.60 -9.98
N ALA A 132 11.71 -18.89 -8.89
CA ALA A 132 12.50 -19.00 -7.65
C ALA A 132 12.39 -20.40 -7.04
N SER A 133 11.16 -20.91 -6.95
CA SER A 133 10.89 -22.28 -6.52
C SER A 133 11.59 -23.31 -7.41
N CYS A 134 11.48 -23.13 -8.74
CA CYS A 134 12.05 -24.08 -9.70
C CYS A 134 13.58 -24.05 -9.71
N ALA A 135 14.20 -22.88 -9.64
CA ALA A 135 15.65 -22.70 -9.54
C ALA A 135 16.20 -23.42 -8.29
N LEU A 136 15.56 -23.24 -7.14
CA LEU A 136 15.90 -23.98 -5.92
C LEU A 136 15.66 -25.48 -6.08
N ALA A 137 14.54 -25.90 -6.66
CA ALA A 137 14.20 -27.31 -6.84
C ALA A 137 15.24 -28.05 -7.70
N ILE A 138 15.69 -27.47 -8.83
CA ILE A 138 16.70 -28.10 -9.70
C ILE A 138 18.14 -27.96 -9.18
N SER A 139 18.38 -27.06 -8.24
CA SER A 139 19.71 -26.88 -7.63
C SER A 139 20.06 -28.01 -6.67
N ASP A 140 21.31 -28.01 -6.19
CA ASP A 140 21.80 -28.84 -5.09
C ASP A 140 21.51 -28.25 -3.71
N ILE A 141 20.91 -27.05 -3.62
CA ILE A 141 20.62 -26.37 -2.35
C ILE A 141 19.50 -27.12 -1.59
N PRO A 142 19.65 -27.36 -0.26
CA PRO A 142 18.63 -28.03 0.56
C PRO A 142 17.35 -27.19 0.63
N PHE A 143 16.26 -27.70 0.06
CA PHE A 143 14.99 -27.00 -0.04
C PHE A 143 13.85 -28.02 -0.08
N MET A 144 12.83 -27.84 0.77
CA MET A 144 11.70 -28.77 0.94
C MET A 144 10.50 -28.44 0.05
N GLY A 145 10.68 -27.62 -0.98
CA GLY A 145 9.67 -27.39 -2.03
C GLY A 145 9.64 -28.50 -3.09
N PRO A 146 9.13 -28.24 -4.30
CA PRO A 146 8.75 -26.93 -4.83
C PRO A 146 7.43 -26.38 -4.25
N ILE A 147 7.27 -25.06 -4.35
CA ILE A 147 6.00 -24.36 -4.11
C ILE A 147 5.32 -24.02 -5.44
N GLY A 148 4.00 -23.95 -5.44
CA GLY A 148 3.21 -23.39 -6.53
C GLY A 148 2.67 -22.02 -6.13
N ALA A 149 2.45 -21.15 -7.11
CA ALA A 149 1.88 -19.82 -6.92
C ALA A 149 0.83 -19.54 -8.00
N VAL A 150 -0.23 -18.83 -7.62
CA VAL A 150 -1.28 -18.37 -8.54
C VAL A 150 -1.86 -17.04 -8.05
N LYS A 151 -2.29 -16.20 -8.99
CA LYS A 151 -3.06 -14.99 -8.72
C LYS A 151 -4.51 -15.19 -9.14
N ILE A 152 -5.46 -14.81 -8.30
CA ILE A 152 -6.90 -14.94 -8.54
C ILE A 152 -7.53 -13.54 -8.51
N GLY A 153 -8.20 -13.18 -9.59
CA GLY A 153 -9.07 -12.02 -9.71
C GLY A 153 -10.56 -12.39 -9.59
N LEU A 154 -11.42 -11.40 -9.37
CA LEU A 154 -12.88 -11.52 -9.38
C LEU A 154 -13.47 -10.34 -10.18
N VAL A 155 -13.74 -10.59 -11.46
CA VAL A 155 -14.30 -9.60 -12.40
C VAL A 155 -15.79 -9.87 -12.56
N GLY A 156 -16.62 -8.92 -12.12
CA GLY A 156 -18.03 -9.20 -11.85
C GLY A 156 -18.15 -10.33 -10.82
N ASP A 157 -18.86 -11.41 -11.16
CA ASP A 157 -19.01 -12.60 -10.30
C ASP A 157 -18.12 -13.79 -10.71
N LYS A 158 -17.16 -13.57 -11.62
CA LYS A 158 -16.33 -14.66 -12.18
C LYS A 158 -14.89 -14.58 -11.69
N PHE A 159 -14.40 -15.70 -11.18
CA PHE A 159 -12.98 -15.84 -10.86
C PHE A 159 -12.13 -15.90 -12.14
N VAL A 160 -11.06 -15.11 -12.17
CA VAL A 160 -10.09 -15.05 -13.27
C VAL A 160 -8.73 -15.49 -12.76
N ILE A 161 -8.09 -16.42 -13.45
CA ILE A 161 -6.81 -17.01 -13.04
C ILE A 161 -5.66 -16.32 -13.76
N ASN A 162 -4.69 -15.84 -12.99
CA ASN A 162 -3.59 -15.00 -13.43
C ASN A 162 -4.09 -13.84 -14.32
N PRO A 163 -4.93 -12.95 -13.77
CA PRO A 163 -5.53 -11.84 -14.52
C PRO A 163 -4.46 -10.88 -15.10
N THR A 164 -4.79 -10.22 -16.21
CA THR A 164 -4.01 -9.10 -16.75
C THR A 164 -4.03 -7.91 -15.79
N PHE A 165 -3.13 -6.96 -15.99
CA PHE A 165 -3.25 -5.63 -15.37
C PHE A 165 -4.63 -4.99 -15.62
N LYS A 166 -5.16 -5.05 -16.84
CA LYS A 166 -6.49 -4.50 -17.17
C LYS A 166 -7.63 -5.21 -16.43
N GLU A 167 -7.64 -6.54 -16.41
CA GLU A 167 -8.65 -7.29 -15.67
C GLU A 167 -8.55 -7.04 -14.15
N LEU A 168 -7.33 -6.82 -13.63
CA LEU A 168 -7.13 -6.45 -12.23
C LEU A 168 -7.68 -5.06 -11.88
N GLU A 169 -7.68 -4.11 -12.82
CA GLU A 169 -8.30 -2.79 -12.64
C GLU A 169 -9.83 -2.89 -12.46
N GLU A 170 -10.46 -3.83 -13.17
CA GLU A 170 -11.90 -4.13 -13.08
C GLU A 170 -12.24 -5.14 -11.97
N SER A 171 -11.22 -5.69 -11.30
CA SER A 171 -11.38 -6.79 -10.35
C SER A 171 -11.70 -6.30 -8.95
N SER A 172 -12.68 -6.96 -8.32
CA SER A 172 -13.01 -6.77 -6.90
C SER A 172 -12.11 -7.59 -5.95
N LEU A 173 -11.23 -8.44 -6.48
CA LEU A 173 -10.27 -9.24 -5.73
C LEU A 173 -8.92 -9.27 -6.45
N ASN A 174 -7.83 -9.17 -5.69
CA ASN A 174 -6.49 -9.50 -6.17
C ASN A 174 -5.85 -10.37 -5.09
N LEU A 175 -5.98 -11.68 -5.22
CA LEU A 175 -5.46 -12.68 -4.30
C LEU A 175 -4.24 -13.37 -4.89
N VAL A 176 -3.09 -13.23 -4.27
CA VAL A 176 -1.94 -14.12 -4.48
C VAL A 176 -2.01 -15.24 -3.45
N SER A 177 -1.97 -16.48 -3.95
CA SER A 177 -1.98 -17.68 -3.12
C SER A 177 -0.81 -18.59 -3.48
N VAL A 178 -0.12 -19.09 -2.45
CA VAL A 178 1.11 -19.86 -2.59
C VAL A 178 1.08 -21.03 -1.62
N GLY A 179 1.45 -22.20 -2.10
CA GLY A 179 1.36 -23.41 -1.29
C GLY A 179 2.15 -24.59 -1.83
N LEU A 180 1.99 -25.69 -1.11
CA LEU A 180 2.39 -27.03 -1.54
C LEU A 180 1.16 -27.75 -2.16
N LYS A 181 1.29 -29.01 -2.55
CA LYS A 181 0.22 -29.75 -3.25
C LYS A 181 -1.11 -29.84 -2.49
N ASP A 182 -1.06 -29.86 -1.16
CA ASP A 182 -2.19 -30.15 -0.28
C ASP A 182 -2.50 -29.05 0.73
N ARG A 183 -1.75 -27.94 0.72
CA ARG A 183 -1.77 -26.93 1.79
C ARG A 183 -1.27 -25.57 1.30
N ILE A 184 -1.73 -24.51 1.96
CA ILE A 184 -1.34 -23.13 1.67
C ILE A 184 -0.24 -22.68 2.65
N ILE A 185 0.77 -21.98 2.14
CA ILE A 185 1.88 -21.43 2.92
C ILE A 185 1.72 -19.92 3.13
N MET A 186 1.31 -19.20 2.08
CA MET A 186 1.25 -17.74 2.10
C MET A 186 0.03 -17.27 1.31
N LEU A 187 -0.65 -16.26 1.85
CA LEU A 187 -1.70 -15.53 1.15
C LEU A 187 -1.38 -14.03 1.20
N GLU A 188 -1.73 -13.34 0.14
CA GLU A 188 -1.73 -11.88 0.10
C GLU A 188 -2.85 -11.38 -0.81
N ALA A 189 -3.79 -10.62 -0.25
CA ALA A 189 -4.98 -10.18 -0.96
C ALA A 189 -5.30 -8.70 -0.74
N GLY A 190 -5.82 -8.07 -1.80
CA GLY A 190 -6.64 -6.85 -1.72
C GLY A 190 -8.01 -7.13 -2.29
N ALA A 191 -9.04 -6.52 -1.72
CA ALA A 191 -10.40 -6.76 -2.14
C ALA A 191 -11.30 -5.54 -1.94
N SER A 192 -12.34 -5.44 -2.75
CA SER A 192 -13.34 -4.38 -2.71
C SER A 192 -14.52 -4.76 -1.81
N GLN A 193 -14.24 -5.06 -0.53
CA GLN A 193 -15.24 -5.46 0.47
C GLN A 193 -15.98 -6.77 0.13
N ILE A 194 -15.25 -7.80 -0.30
CA ILE A 194 -15.85 -9.12 -0.61
C ILE A 194 -16.18 -9.90 0.66
N SER A 195 -17.18 -10.78 0.62
CA SER A 195 -17.53 -11.60 1.79
C SER A 195 -16.45 -12.62 2.14
N GLU A 196 -16.45 -13.06 3.40
CA GLU A 196 -15.60 -14.16 3.87
C GLU A 196 -15.79 -15.43 3.02
N GLU A 197 -17.02 -15.77 2.63
CA GLU A 197 -17.32 -16.92 1.79
C GLU A 197 -16.67 -16.81 0.41
N LYS A 198 -16.79 -15.66 -0.25
CA LYS A 198 -16.18 -15.45 -1.57
C LYS A 198 -14.66 -15.47 -1.51
N MET A 199 -14.07 -14.95 -0.45
CA MET A 199 -12.62 -15.06 -0.21
C MET A 199 -12.21 -16.53 -0.06
N LEU A 200 -12.98 -17.33 0.69
CA LEU A 200 -12.71 -18.75 0.89
C LEU A 200 -12.83 -19.56 -0.42
N GLU A 201 -13.85 -19.30 -1.23
CA GLU A 201 -13.99 -19.91 -2.56
C GLU A 201 -12.77 -19.63 -3.45
N ALA A 202 -12.25 -18.40 -3.43
CA ALA A 202 -11.04 -18.04 -4.19
C ALA A 202 -9.78 -18.78 -3.69
N ILE A 203 -9.63 -18.93 -2.37
CA ILE A 203 -8.52 -19.68 -1.77
C ILE A 203 -8.63 -21.17 -2.13
N GLU A 204 -9.81 -21.76 -2.08
CA GLU A 204 -10.03 -23.15 -2.48
C GLU A 204 -9.68 -23.39 -3.96
N LEU A 205 -10.16 -22.51 -4.84
CA LEU A 205 -9.85 -22.55 -6.27
C LEU A 205 -8.34 -22.46 -6.54
N SER A 206 -7.62 -21.67 -5.75
CA SER A 206 -6.17 -21.48 -5.93
C SER A 206 -5.36 -22.79 -5.80
N GLN A 207 -5.83 -23.73 -4.98
CA GLN A 207 -5.11 -24.97 -4.69
C GLN A 207 -4.96 -25.87 -5.94
N GLU A 208 -5.93 -25.83 -6.86
CA GLU A 208 -5.87 -26.56 -8.13
C GLU A 208 -4.67 -26.08 -8.98
N TYR A 209 -4.54 -24.77 -9.15
CA TYR A 209 -3.48 -24.17 -9.97
C TYR A 209 -2.10 -24.24 -9.30
N ILE A 210 -2.06 -24.20 -7.96
CA ILE A 210 -0.84 -24.47 -7.19
C ILE A 210 -0.31 -25.87 -7.50
N ARG A 211 -1.17 -26.91 -7.47
CA ARG A 211 -0.78 -28.28 -7.84
C ARG A 211 -0.27 -28.36 -9.27
N ALA A 212 -0.99 -27.76 -10.22
CA ALA A 212 -0.62 -27.77 -11.63
C ALA A 212 0.76 -27.13 -11.87
N SER A 213 1.08 -26.04 -11.16
CA SER A 213 2.39 -25.38 -11.20
C SER A 213 3.51 -26.22 -10.58
N ILE A 214 3.23 -26.90 -9.47
CA ILE A 214 4.21 -27.79 -8.81
C ILE A 214 4.57 -28.97 -9.70
N GLU A 215 3.57 -29.64 -10.28
CA GLU A 215 3.78 -30.79 -11.15
C GLU A 215 4.67 -30.44 -12.36
N LEU A 216 4.49 -29.25 -12.93
CA LEU A 216 5.36 -28.76 -14.00
C LEU A 216 6.82 -28.61 -13.54
N GLN A 217 7.04 -28.09 -12.34
CA GLN A 217 8.40 -27.96 -11.78
C GLN A 217 9.01 -29.33 -11.49
N GLU A 218 8.22 -30.29 -11.00
CA GLU A 218 8.67 -31.67 -10.77
C GLU A 218 9.06 -32.37 -12.08
N GLU A 219 8.33 -32.14 -13.17
CA GLU A 219 8.71 -32.63 -14.50
C GLU A 219 10.09 -32.12 -14.93
N LEU A 220 10.41 -30.85 -14.68
CA LEU A 220 11.73 -30.30 -14.99
C LEU A 220 12.81 -30.88 -14.07
N HIS A 221 12.53 -30.94 -12.76
CA HIS A 221 13.44 -31.52 -11.78
C HIS A 221 13.80 -32.98 -12.12
N LYS A 222 12.85 -33.79 -12.58
CA LYS A 222 13.13 -35.16 -13.05
C LYS A 222 14.08 -35.22 -14.24
N LYS A 223 14.09 -34.19 -15.10
CA LYS A 223 14.95 -34.14 -16.31
C LYS A 223 16.37 -33.67 -16.00
N CYS A 224 16.56 -32.77 -15.04
CA CYS A 224 17.84 -32.08 -14.85
C CYS A 224 18.17 -31.63 -13.42
N GLY A 225 17.40 -32.07 -12.42
CA GLY A 225 17.63 -31.75 -11.02
C GLY A 225 18.96 -32.32 -10.51
N LYS A 226 19.67 -31.53 -9.70
CA LYS A 226 20.88 -31.97 -9.00
C LYS A 226 20.51 -32.69 -7.70
N GLU A 227 21.39 -33.58 -7.25
CA GLU A 227 21.29 -34.17 -5.91
C GLU A 227 21.45 -33.06 -4.84
N LYS A 228 20.62 -33.12 -3.80
CA LYS A 228 20.67 -32.15 -2.70
C LYS A 228 21.90 -32.42 -1.83
N ILE A 229 22.66 -31.37 -1.52
CA ILE A 229 23.73 -31.49 -0.53
C ILE A 229 23.14 -31.84 0.83
N LYS A 230 23.90 -32.58 1.65
CA LYS A 230 23.59 -32.77 3.07
C LYS A 230 24.25 -31.62 3.82
N PRO A 231 23.49 -30.60 4.27
CA PRO A 231 24.09 -29.46 4.94
C PRO A 231 24.56 -29.84 6.35
N GLU A 232 25.60 -29.15 6.82
CA GLU A 232 25.86 -29.05 8.24
C GLU A 232 24.79 -28.14 8.86
N LEU A 233 24.08 -28.64 9.88
CA LEU A 233 23.00 -27.91 10.53
C LEU A 233 23.47 -27.41 11.90
N LYS A 234 23.30 -26.11 12.14
CA LYS A 234 23.53 -25.50 13.44
C LYS A 234 22.28 -25.68 14.30
N LEU A 235 22.25 -26.79 15.05
CA LEU A 235 21.18 -27.12 15.99
C LEU A 235 21.69 -27.05 17.42
N VAL A 236 20.81 -26.66 18.34
CA VAL A 236 21.13 -26.68 19.77
C VAL A 236 21.15 -28.14 20.25
N PRO A 237 22.25 -28.62 20.87
CA PRO A 237 22.33 -29.99 21.39
C PRO A 237 21.22 -30.30 22.41
N GLU A 238 20.62 -31.49 22.33
CA GLU A 238 19.52 -31.91 23.21
C GLU A 238 19.93 -31.89 24.69
N GLU A 239 21.15 -32.34 25.01
CA GLU A 239 21.67 -32.32 26.38
C GLU A 239 21.74 -30.88 26.95
N LEU A 240 22.12 -29.91 26.12
CA LEU A 240 22.15 -28.50 26.52
C LEU A 240 20.74 -27.97 26.75
N GLN A 241 19.79 -28.30 25.87
CA GLN A 241 18.38 -27.91 26.05
C GLN A 241 17.80 -28.48 27.34
N GLU A 242 18.09 -29.75 27.67
CA GLU A 242 17.62 -30.35 28.93
C GLU A 242 18.23 -29.70 30.16
N LYS A 243 19.54 -29.42 30.15
CA LYS A 243 20.22 -28.70 31.23
C LYS A 243 19.60 -27.31 31.44
N VAL A 244 19.46 -26.54 30.36
CA VAL A 244 18.85 -25.20 30.40
C VAL A 244 17.41 -25.28 30.90
N ARG A 245 16.60 -26.23 30.41
CA ARG A 245 15.21 -26.43 30.87
C ARG A 245 15.13 -26.67 32.37
N LYS A 246 15.97 -27.54 32.93
CA LYS A 246 15.98 -27.80 34.38
C LYS A 246 16.30 -26.55 35.21
N LEU A 247 17.11 -25.65 34.67
CA LEU A 247 17.54 -24.42 35.35
C LEU A 247 16.55 -23.26 35.20
N SER A 248 15.75 -23.22 34.14
CA SER A 248 14.91 -22.07 33.79
C SER A 248 13.41 -22.25 34.02
N LEU A 249 12.93 -23.49 34.17
CA LEU A 249 11.49 -23.81 34.13
C LEU A 249 10.64 -23.03 35.15
N ASP A 250 11.10 -22.95 36.39
CA ASP A 250 10.34 -22.26 37.44
C ASP A 250 10.39 -20.74 37.33
N ASP A 251 11.46 -20.21 36.74
CA ASP A 251 11.59 -18.78 36.48
C ASP A 251 10.73 -18.36 35.28
N PHE A 252 10.60 -19.19 34.24
CA PHE A 252 9.65 -18.93 33.15
C PHE A 252 8.21 -18.78 33.63
N LYS A 253 7.77 -19.60 34.60
CA LYS A 253 6.43 -19.46 35.19
C LYS A 253 6.23 -18.09 35.85
N LYS A 254 7.26 -17.58 36.55
CA LYS A 254 7.22 -16.26 37.17
C LYS A 254 7.26 -15.16 36.12
N ILE A 255 8.17 -15.26 35.14
CA ILE A 255 8.32 -14.31 34.04
C ILE A 255 6.99 -14.16 33.29
N HIS A 256 6.39 -15.26 32.86
CA HIS A 256 5.14 -15.22 32.09
C HIS A 256 3.96 -14.66 32.89
N SER A 257 4.00 -14.71 34.23
CA SER A 257 2.97 -14.09 35.09
C SER A 257 3.08 -12.56 35.21
N LEU A 258 4.18 -11.96 34.75
CA LEU A 258 4.35 -10.50 34.78
C LEU A 258 3.44 -9.83 33.73
N PRO A 259 2.79 -8.71 34.07
CA PRO A 259 1.78 -8.09 33.20
C PRO A 259 2.38 -7.36 32.00
N ALA A 260 3.48 -6.61 32.20
CA ALA A 260 4.06 -5.74 31.18
C ALA A 260 5.13 -6.47 30.33
N LYS A 261 5.23 -6.12 29.05
CA LYS A 261 6.24 -6.68 28.12
C LYS A 261 7.66 -6.41 28.61
N GLU A 262 7.95 -5.19 29.01
CA GLU A 262 9.27 -4.71 29.41
C GLU A 262 9.76 -5.47 30.64
N GLN A 263 8.86 -5.69 31.61
CA GLN A 263 9.15 -6.48 32.81
C GLN A 263 9.49 -7.93 32.47
N ARG A 264 8.81 -8.52 31.48
CA ARG A 264 9.11 -9.88 31.00
C ARG A 264 10.47 -9.95 30.32
N GLU A 265 10.78 -8.99 29.45
CA GLU A 265 12.07 -8.90 28.74
C GLU A 265 13.23 -8.69 29.70
N ASP A 266 13.10 -7.79 30.68
CA ASP A 266 14.11 -7.56 31.71
C ASP A 266 14.37 -8.82 32.54
N ALA A 267 13.30 -9.46 33.02
CA ALA A 267 13.41 -10.69 33.81
C ALA A 267 14.01 -11.84 32.99
N PHE A 268 13.66 -11.97 31.71
CA PHE A 268 14.28 -12.91 30.79
C PHE A 268 15.78 -12.63 30.61
N ASN A 269 16.16 -11.37 30.39
CA ASN A 269 17.56 -10.98 30.22
C ASN A 269 18.40 -11.25 31.47
N ILE A 270 17.83 -11.05 32.67
CA ILE A 270 18.48 -11.39 33.94
C ILE A 270 18.67 -12.90 34.04
N LEU A 271 17.62 -13.69 33.76
CA LEU A 271 17.69 -15.15 33.76
C LEU A 271 18.73 -15.67 32.76
N ALA A 272 18.75 -15.11 31.55
CA ALA A 272 19.72 -15.46 30.52
C ALA A 272 21.16 -15.22 31.00
N LYS A 273 21.44 -14.05 31.59
CA LYS A 273 22.78 -13.75 32.15
C LYS A 273 23.17 -14.72 33.27
N GLN A 274 22.24 -15.09 34.14
CA GLN A 274 22.48 -16.04 35.23
C GLN A 274 22.79 -17.44 34.71
N ILE A 275 22.02 -17.94 33.76
CA ILE A 275 22.21 -19.27 33.16
C ILE A 275 23.50 -19.32 32.35
N VAL A 276 23.78 -18.27 31.56
CA VAL A 276 25.06 -18.17 30.83
C VAL A 276 26.23 -18.20 31.80
N ALA A 277 26.22 -17.38 32.85
CA ALA A 277 27.31 -17.35 33.83
C ALA A 277 27.50 -18.71 34.52
N LYS A 278 26.41 -19.40 34.86
CA LYS A 278 26.46 -20.72 35.50
C LYS A 278 27.01 -21.79 34.56
N LEU A 279 26.48 -21.92 33.35
CA LEU A 279 26.86 -22.99 32.43
C LEU A 279 28.26 -22.80 31.85
N THR A 280 28.69 -21.56 31.61
CA THR A 280 30.07 -21.28 31.15
C THR A 280 31.12 -21.53 32.24
N GLN A 281 30.75 -21.41 33.52
CA GLN A 281 31.63 -21.80 34.64
C GLN A 281 31.71 -23.32 34.80
N GLU A 282 30.61 -24.04 34.58
CA GLU A 282 30.58 -25.51 34.63
C GLU A 282 31.28 -26.15 33.42
N ASP A 283 31.12 -25.57 32.23
CA ASP A 283 31.71 -26.03 30.98
C ASP A 283 32.12 -24.84 30.09
N GLY A 284 33.40 -24.52 30.10
CA GLY A 284 33.98 -23.40 29.33
C GLY A 284 33.97 -23.59 27.81
N SER A 285 33.55 -24.76 27.31
CA SER A 285 33.39 -25.00 25.87
C SER A 285 32.04 -24.50 25.32
N LEU A 286 31.06 -24.24 26.19
CA LEU A 286 29.74 -23.75 25.79
C LEU A 286 29.82 -22.25 25.43
N SER A 287 29.37 -21.90 24.22
CA SER A 287 29.27 -20.50 23.82
C SER A 287 28.03 -19.83 24.43
N GLU A 288 28.14 -18.53 24.74
CA GLU A 288 27.00 -17.72 25.19
C GLU A 288 25.84 -17.74 24.17
N VAL A 289 26.15 -17.79 22.88
CA VAL A 289 25.18 -17.81 21.78
C VAL A 289 24.36 -19.10 21.83
N ASP A 290 25.02 -20.26 22.02
CA ASP A 290 24.33 -21.55 22.05
C ASP A 290 23.46 -21.70 23.30
N ILE A 291 23.90 -21.17 24.45
CA ILE A 291 23.09 -21.15 25.68
C ILE A 291 21.85 -20.27 25.51
N LYS A 292 21.99 -19.08 24.91
CA LYS A 292 20.85 -18.19 24.64
C LYS A 292 19.87 -18.81 23.63
N ALA A 293 20.38 -19.46 22.58
CA ALA A 293 19.57 -20.20 21.63
C ALA A 293 18.79 -21.35 22.32
N ALA A 294 19.46 -22.12 23.19
CA ALA A 294 18.82 -23.14 24.00
C ALA A 294 17.72 -22.58 24.90
N LEU A 295 17.98 -21.45 25.57
CA LEU A 295 16.99 -20.79 26.43
C LEU A 295 15.75 -20.34 25.65
N SER A 296 15.94 -19.77 24.45
CA SER A 296 14.84 -19.37 23.57
C SER A 296 14.02 -20.57 23.07
N GLU A 297 14.66 -21.69 22.72
CA GLU A 297 13.92 -22.91 22.30
C GLU A 297 13.15 -23.53 23.48
N VAL A 298 13.69 -23.48 24.70
CA VAL A 298 12.96 -23.92 25.90
C VAL A 298 11.78 -22.99 26.17
N GLU A 299 11.97 -21.68 26.15
CA GLU A 299 10.88 -20.70 26.36
C GLU A 299 9.75 -20.93 25.35
N LYS A 300 10.10 -21.07 24.08
CA LYS A 300 9.15 -21.39 23.00
C LYS A 300 8.34 -22.64 23.31
N ALA A 301 9.00 -23.74 23.69
CA ALA A 301 8.32 -24.99 24.00
C ALA A 301 7.35 -24.84 25.19
N GLU A 302 7.77 -24.14 26.25
CA GLU A 302 6.95 -23.93 27.44
C GLU A 302 5.76 -23.00 27.18
N VAL A 303 5.94 -21.91 26.43
CA VAL A 303 4.85 -21.00 26.03
C VAL A 303 3.80 -21.75 25.21
N ARG A 304 4.24 -22.52 24.21
CA ARG A 304 3.34 -23.28 23.34
C ARG A 304 2.57 -24.35 24.12
N LYS A 305 3.27 -25.09 24.98
CA LYS A 305 2.67 -26.09 25.87
C LYS A 305 1.67 -25.46 26.82
N PHE A 306 2.00 -24.32 27.44
CA PHE A 306 1.11 -23.59 28.32
C PHE A 306 -0.19 -23.20 27.61
N ILE A 307 -0.09 -22.61 26.41
CA ILE A 307 -1.25 -22.23 25.61
C ILE A 307 -2.14 -23.44 25.37
N LEU A 308 -1.58 -24.54 24.83
CA LEU A 308 -2.35 -25.73 24.47
C LEU A 308 -2.95 -26.48 25.68
N ASP A 309 -2.17 -26.70 26.74
CA ASP A 309 -2.58 -27.49 27.90
C ASP A 309 -3.54 -26.74 28.81
N LYS A 310 -3.24 -25.46 29.10
CA LYS A 310 -4.05 -24.64 30.03
C LYS A 310 -5.23 -23.97 29.33
N LYS A 311 -5.23 -23.92 28.00
CA LYS A 311 -6.24 -23.22 27.18
C LYS A 311 -6.39 -21.74 27.53
N VAL A 312 -5.29 -21.14 27.97
CA VAL A 312 -5.18 -19.73 28.38
C VAL A 312 -3.86 -19.19 27.84
N ARG A 313 -3.84 -17.91 27.49
CA ARG A 313 -2.66 -17.24 26.93
C ARG A 313 -1.70 -16.78 28.04
N ILE A 314 -0.48 -16.43 27.65
CA ILE A 314 0.57 -15.96 28.57
C ILE A 314 0.14 -14.76 29.41
N ASP A 315 -0.72 -13.89 28.87
CA ASP A 315 -1.25 -12.70 29.53
C ASP A 315 -2.64 -12.92 30.16
N ALA A 316 -2.96 -14.19 30.45
CA ALA A 316 -4.23 -14.66 31.03
C ALA A 316 -5.49 -14.45 30.17
N ARG A 317 -5.37 -13.94 28.94
CA ARG A 317 -6.50 -13.84 28.00
C ARG A 317 -6.97 -15.22 27.53
N LYS A 318 -8.25 -15.31 27.19
CA LYS A 318 -8.76 -16.42 26.36
C LYS A 318 -8.30 -16.24 24.91
N TYR A 319 -8.45 -17.31 24.13
CA TYR A 319 -8.07 -17.32 22.71
C TYR A 319 -8.78 -16.25 21.87
N GLU A 320 -10.01 -15.88 22.22
CA GLU A 320 -10.82 -14.94 21.45
C GLU A 320 -10.72 -13.49 21.98
N ASP A 321 -10.10 -13.28 23.13
CA ASP A 321 -10.07 -11.96 23.79
C ASP A 321 -9.14 -10.98 23.08
N ILE A 322 -9.60 -9.75 22.93
CA ILE A 322 -8.87 -8.62 22.35
C ILE A 322 -8.33 -7.75 23.49
N ARG A 323 -7.14 -7.18 23.32
CA ARG A 323 -6.57 -6.23 24.30
C ARG A 323 -7.43 -4.96 24.41
N PRO A 324 -7.32 -4.20 25.51
CA PRO A 324 -7.99 -2.91 25.65
C PRO A 324 -7.66 -1.98 24.47
N ILE A 325 -8.66 -1.25 23.99
CA ILE A 325 -8.53 -0.32 22.87
C ILE A 325 -8.91 1.10 23.30
N THR A 326 -8.08 2.07 22.93
CA THR A 326 -8.42 3.48 22.95
C THR A 326 -8.20 4.09 21.57
N CYS A 327 -9.04 5.07 21.25
CA CYS A 327 -9.06 5.76 19.97
C CYS A 327 -9.21 7.25 20.25
N GLU A 328 -8.43 8.09 19.57
CA GLU A 328 -8.50 9.55 19.65
C GLU A 328 -8.34 10.15 18.25
N VAL A 329 -8.91 11.34 18.04
CA VAL A 329 -8.82 12.11 16.78
C VAL A 329 -8.53 13.59 17.08
N GLY A 330 -8.01 14.33 16.09
CA GLY A 330 -7.77 15.78 16.25
C GLY A 330 -6.68 16.11 17.28
N LEU A 331 -5.65 15.26 17.41
CA LEU A 331 -4.57 15.40 18.38
C LEU A 331 -3.62 16.56 18.06
N LEU A 332 -3.42 16.86 16.77
CA LEU A 332 -2.40 17.79 16.31
C LEU A 332 -3.06 19.07 15.75
N PRO A 333 -2.63 20.28 16.18
CA PRO A 333 -3.34 21.53 15.89
C PRO A 333 -3.24 22.00 14.43
N ARG A 334 -2.29 21.47 13.67
CA ARG A 334 -1.94 21.98 12.32
C ARG A 334 -2.13 20.97 11.20
N THR A 335 -2.25 19.68 11.52
CA THR A 335 -2.43 18.64 10.52
C THR A 335 -3.85 18.66 9.96
N HIS A 336 -4.05 18.14 8.74
CA HIS A 336 -5.40 18.14 8.16
C HIS A 336 -6.31 17.14 8.86
N GLY A 337 -5.78 15.99 9.26
CA GLY A 337 -6.40 15.08 10.22
C GLY A 337 -5.37 14.24 10.96
N SER A 338 -5.74 13.78 12.13
CA SER A 338 -4.90 12.93 12.98
C SER A 338 -5.74 11.89 13.71
N GLY A 339 -5.20 10.69 13.87
CA GLY A 339 -5.84 9.59 14.58
C GLY A 339 -4.82 8.80 15.40
N LEU A 340 -5.07 8.66 16.69
CA LEU A 340 -4.27 7.81 17.58
C LEU A 340 -5.09 6.56 17.90
N PHE A 341 -4.54 5.40 17.57
CA PHE A 341 -5.13 4.11 17.91
C PHE A 341 -4.16 3.35 18.82
N THR A 342 -4.63 2.94 19.99
CA THR A 342 -3.88 2.12 20.92
C THR A 342 -4.64 0.83 21.20
N ARG A 343 -3.98 -0.32 21.06
CA ARG A 343 -4.50 -1.64 21.42
C ARG A 343 -3.48 -2.39 22.28
N GLY A 344 -3.74 -2.46 23.58
CA GLY A 344 -2.72 -2.89 24.55
C GLY A 344 -1.47 -2.04 24.45
N GLN A 345 -0.31 -2.67 24.25
CA GLN A 345 1.00 -2.01 24.04
C GLN A 345 1.37 -1.90 22.55
N THR A 346 0.38 -1.66 21.70
CA THR A 346 0.59 -1.34 20.28
C THR A 346 -0.12 -0.02 19.99
N GLN A 347 0.65 1.01 19.65
CA GLN A 347 0.15 2.36 19.43
C GLN A 347 0.61 2.90 18.09
N SER A 348 -0.34 3.45 17.33
CA SER A 348 -0.14 4.00 16.01
C SER A 348 -0.73 5.40 15.96
N LEU A 349 0.10 6.39 15.65
CA LEU A 349 -0.32 7.76 15.36
C LEU A 349 -0.33 7.94 13.84
N CYS A 350 -1.51 8.08 13.26
CA CYS A 350 -1.66 8.40 11.85
C CYS A 350 -1.93 9.88 11.65
N ILE A 351 -1.32 10.44 10.61
CA ILE A 351 -1.52 11.82 10.16
C ILE A 351 -1.94 11.80 8.69
N THR A 352 -3.06 12.46 8.39
CA THR A 352 -3.55 12.66 7.03
C THR A 352 -3.16 14.06 6.55
N THR A 353 -2.60 14.13 5.35
CA THR A 353 -2.31 15.36 4.61
C THR A 353 -3.03 15.31 3.26
N LEU A 354 -3.60 16.44 2.86
CA LEU A 354 -4.34 16.63 1.62
C LEU A 354 -3.53 17.57 0.73
N GLY A 355 -3.35 17.20 -0.53
CA GLY A 355 -2.58 17.92 -1.53
C GLY A 355 -3.33 18.05 -2.85
N THR A 356 -2.70 18.69 -3.83
CA THR A 356 -3.23 18.84 -5.20
C THR A 356 -2.71 17.74 -6.11
N SER A 357 -3.03 17.76 -7.41
CA SER A 357 -2.49 16.75 -8.34
C SER A 357 -0.97 16.84 -8.52
N GLN A 358 -0.36 18.01 -8.26
CA GLN A 358 1.09 18.18 -8.23
C GLN A 358 1.78 17.34 -7.14
N ASP A 359 1.05 17.00 -6.08
CA ASP A 359 1.55 16.16 -4.99
C ASP A 359 1.40 14.66 -5.29
N GLU A 360 0.81 14.28 -6.43
CA GLU A 360 0.70 12.88 -6.83
C GLU A 360 2.08 12.25 -7.03
N GLN A 361 2.22 11.02 -6.56
CA GLN A 361 3.45 10.29 -6.75
C GLN A 361 3.48 9.70 -8.16
N ARG A 362 4.38 10.21 -9.00
CA ARG A 362 4.69 9.60 -10.30
C ARG A 362 5.51 8.33 -10.12
N LEU A 363 5.01 7.23 -10.69
CA LEU A 363 5.61 5.91 -10.71
C LEU A 363 6.04 5.57 -12.14
N ASP A 364 7.32 5.27 -12.33
CA ASP A 364 7.83 4.70 -13.59
C ASP A 364 7.78 3.18 -13.47
N THR A 365 6.66 2.56 -13.88
CA THR A 365 6.47 1.09 -13.86
C THR A 365 6.77 0.52 -15.24
N LEU A 366 6.91 -0.81 -15.40
CA LEU A 366 7.08 -1.44 -16.72
C LEU A 366 5.91 -1.24 -17.69
N GLU A 367 4.71 -0.92 -17.19
CA GLU A 367 3.50 -0.70 -18.00
C GLU A 367 3.42 0.73 -18.56
N GLY A 368 4.20 1.66 -17.99
CA GLY A 368 4.17 3.07 -18.34
C GLY A 368 4.31 3.96 -17.11
N GLU A 369 4.12 5.26 -17.31
CA GLU A 369 4.00 6.19 -16.19
C GLU A 369 2.61 6.04 -15.56
N LYS A 370 2.58 5.84 -14.24
CA LYS A 370 1.35 5.82 -13.43
C LYS A 370 1.42 6.88 -12.35
N PHE A 371 0.28 7.43 -11.98
CA PHE A 371 0.18 8.39 -10.88
C PHE A 371 -0.58 7.76 -9.72
N LYS A 372 -0.06 8.02 -8.52
CA LYS A 372 -0.63 7.51 -7.28
C LYS A 372 -1.08 8.69 -6.44
N ASN A 373 -2.39 8.80 -6.29
CA ASN A 373 -3.07 9.88 -5.57
C ASN A 373 -3.37 9.51 -4.10
N PHE A 374 -3.30 8.24 -3.72
CA PHE A 374 -3.39 7.78 -2.34
C PHE A 374 -2.10 7.09 -1.95
N MET A 375 -1.43 7.61 -0.93
CA MET A 375 -0.15 7.09 -0.43
C MET A 375 -0.26 6.81 1.06
N LEU A 376 0.18 5.62 1.49
CA LEU A 376 0.36 5.31 2.90
C LEU A 376 1.81 4.98 3.19
N HIS A 377 2.45 5.83 3.99
CA HIS A 377 3.80 5.59 4.49
C HIS A 377 3.73 5.08 5.93
N TYR A 378 4.52 4.06 6.22
CA TYR A 378 4.58 3.41 7.52
C TYR A 378 6.00 3.49 8.05
N ASN A 379 6.15 3.97 9.29
CA ASN A 379 7.43 4.15 9.96
C ASN A 379 7.45 3.34 11.27
N PHE A 380 8.55 2.62 11.50
CA PHE A 380 8.75 1.81 12.70
C PHE A 380 10.02 2.24 13.42
N PRO A 381 9.98 3.36 14.15
CA PRO A 381 11.16 3.88 14.83
C PRO A 381 11.61 2.93 15.95
N PRO A 382 12.91 2.87 16.26
CA PRO A 382 13.45 1.87 17.19
C PRO A 382 12.96 2.07 18.64
N PHE A 383 12.60 3.29 19.03
CA PHE A 383 12.00 3.55 20.34
C PHE A 383 10.66 2.84 20.55
N SER A 384 9.94 2.49 19.47
CA SER A 384 8.64 1.81 19.56
C SER A 384 8.73 0.40 20.15
N VAL A 385 9.94 -0.17 20.20
CA VAL A 385 10.26 -1.45 20.83
C VAL A 385 11.32 -1.30 21.92
N GLY A 386 11.64 -0.07 22.36
CA GLY A 386 12.65 0.19 23.38
C GLY A 386 14.10 -0.06 22.94
N GLU A 387 14.37 -0.10 21.64
CA GLU A 387 15.71 -0.36 21.10
C GLU A 387 16.40 0.91 20.60
N THR A 388 17.72 0.83 20.37
CA THR A 388 18.51 1.88 19.72
C THR A 388 19.07 1.38 18.39
N LYS A 389 18.70 2.03 17.27
CA LYS A 389 19.24 1.74 15.92
C LYS A 389 19.45 3.05 15.14
N PRO A 390 20.40 3.10 14.19
CA PRO A 390 20.56 4.26 13.32
C PRO A 390 19.29 4.53 12.50
N MET A 391 18.80 5.77 12.50
CA MET A 391 17.68 6.18 11.66
C MET A 391 18.13 6.27 10.20
N ARG A 392 17.69 5.31 9.38
CA ARG A 392 17.92 5.27 7.93
C ARG A 392 16.57 5.40 7.20
N GLY A 393 16.59 5.31 5.86
CA GLY A 393 15.36 5.19 5.09
C GLY A 393 14.58 3.90 5.40
N PRO A 394 13.30 3.82 4.99
CA PRO A 394 12.44 2.70 5.34
C PRO A 394 12.95 1.38 4.79
N GLY A 395 12.96 0.35 5.65
CA GLY A 395 13.33 -1.01 5.29
C GLY A 395 12.21 -1.75 4.56
N ARG A 396 12.52 -2.96 4.09
CA ARG A 396 11.55 -3.80 3.37
C ARG A 396 10.29 -4.10 4.18
N ARG A 397 10.42 -4.32 5.50
CA ARG A 397 9.26 -4.63 6.37
C ARG A 397 8.32 -3.44 6.50
N GLU A 398 8.87 -2.23 6.65
CA GLU A 398 8.10 -1.00 6.75
C GLU A 398 7.31 -0.73 5.47
N ILE A 399 7.96 -0.87 4.32
CA ILE A 399 7.31 -0.77 3.00
C ILE A 399 6.21 -1.83 2.85
N GLY A 400 6.48 -3.08 3.23
CA GLY A 400 5.48 -4.15 3.18
C GLY A 400 4.26 -3.92 4.08
N HIS A 401 4.47 -3.41 5.30
CA HIS A 401 3.38 -3.07 6.21
C HIS A 401 2.57 -1.86 5.71
N GLY A 402 3.24 -0.84 5.18
CA GLY A 402 2.61 0.32 4.55
C GLY A 402 1.73 -0.10 3.37
N ALA A 403 2.26 -0.91 2.46
CA ALA A 403 1.50 -1.41 1.30
C ALA A 403 0.29 -2.26 1.70
N LEU A 404 0.38 -3.09 2.75
CA LEU A 404 -0.77 -3.83 3.28
C LEU A 404 -1.86 -2.89 3.80
N ALA A 405 -1.48 -1.88 4.58
CA ALA A 405 -2.44 -0.91 5.13
C ALA A 405 -3.04 -0.03 4.03
N GLU A 406 -2.24 0.38 3.05
CA GLU A 406 -2.70 1.12 1.88
C GLU A 406 -3.73 0.30 1.08
N ARG A 407 -3.42 -0.97 0.81
CA ARG A 407 -4.31 -1.88 0.08
C ARG A 407 -5.64 -2.04 0.80
N ALA A 408 -5.63 -2.14 2.12
CA ALA A 408 -6.84 -2.23 2.93
C ALA A 408 -7.73 -0.98 2.80
N LEU A 409 -7.13 0.21 2.81
CA LEU A 409 -7.89 1.47 2.79
C LEU A 409 -8.30 1.89 1.37
N LYS A 410 -7.51 1.55 0.35
CA LYS A 410 -7.80 1.86 -1.06
C LYS A 410 -9.19 1.37 -1.48
N ALA A 411 -9.67 0.26 -0.92
CA ALA A 411 -10.99 -0.31 -1.17
C ALA A 411 -12.16 0.62 -0.77
N VAL A 412 -11.95 1.55 0.17
CA VAL A 412 -12.96 2.49 0.67
C VAL A 412 -12.67 3.94 0.31
N MET A 413 -11.58 4.23 -0.39
CA MET A 413 -11.27 5.59 -0.82
C MET A 413 -12.33 6.10 -1.81
N PRO A 414 -12.68 7.40 -1.76
CA PRO A 414 -13.53 8.05 -2.76
C PRO A 414 -12.83 8.10 -4.13
N SER A 415 -13.61 8.34 -5.18
CA SER A 415 -13.03 8.63 -6.49
C SER A 415 -12.41 10.03 -6.53
N THR A 416 -11.56 10.30 -7.51
CA THR A 416 -11.00 11.65 -7.77
C THR A 416 -12.08 12.66 -8.19
N GLU A 417 -13.23 12.19 -8.67
CA GLU A 417 -14.37 13.04 -8.97
C GLU A 417 -15.10 13.49 -7.70
N GLU A 418 -15.30 12.56 -6.76
CA GLU A 418 -15.96 12.82 -5.48
C GLU A 418 -15.05 13.62 -4.53
N PHE A 419 -13.76 13.31 -4.54
CA PHE A 419 -12.78 13.93 -3.66
C PHE A 419 -11.48 14.22 -4.44
N PRO A 420 -11.36 15.42 -5.04
CA PRO A 420 -10.27 15.75 -5.97
C PRO A 420 -8.96 16.10 -5.26
N TYR A 421 -8.58 15.31 -4.26
CA TYR A 421 -7.38 15.52 -3.45
C TYR A 421 -6.41 14.37 -3.59
N THR A 422 -5.13 14.70 -3.61
CA THR A 422 -4.08 13.74 -3.28
C THR A 422 -4.07 13.54 -1.78
N VAL A 423 -4.12 12.29 -1.32
CA VAL A 423 -4.19 11.93 0.09
C VAL A 423 -2.93 11.19 0.49
N ARG A 424 -2.17 11.77 1.41
CA ARG A 424 -1.02 11.11 2.05
C ARG A 424 -1.35 10.81 3.50
N VAL A 425 -1.22 9.54 3.87
CA VAL A 425 -1.29 9.08 5.26
C VAL A 425 0.10 8.66 5.70
N VAL A 426 0.54 9.11 6.87
CA VAL A 426 1.76 8.63 7.52
C VAL A 426 1.38 7.99 8.83
N SER A 427 1.76 6.73 9.01
CA SER A 427 1.60 5.97 10.25
C SER A 427 2.93 5.91 10.99
N GLU A 428 2.98 6.57 12.16
CA GLU A 428 4.10 6.52 13.09
C GLU A 428 3.78 5.52 14.20
N ILE A 429 4.55 4.43 14.28
CA ILE A 429 4.39 3.47 15.36
C ILE A 429 5.11 3.98 16.60
N LEU A 430 4.34 4.20 17.66
CA LEU A 430 4.83 4.74 18.93
C LEU A 430 5.13 3.63 19.94
N GLU A 431 4.37 2.54 19.89
CA GLU A 431 4.57 1.33 20.70
C GLU A 431 4.26 0.10 19.86
N SER A 432 4.99 -1.01 20.06
CA SER A 432 4.72 -2.27 19.36
C SER A 432 4.92 -3.49 20.23
N ASN A 433 3.80 -4.17 20.49
CA ASN A 433 3.73 -5.49 21.10
C ASN A 433 2.71 -6.39 20.36
N GLY A 434 2.52 -6.18 19.07
CA GLY A 434 1.63 -7.02 18.25
C GLY A 434 0.96 -6.25 17.12
N SER A 435 1.19 -6.71 15.89
CA SER A 435 0.59 -6.23 14.64
C SER A 435 0.30 -4.73 14.56
N SER A 436 1.37 -3.94 14.57
CA SER A 436 1.34 -2.50 14.33
C SER A 436 0.81 -2.12 12.94
N SER A 437 0.87 -3.03 11.95
CA SER A 437 0.25 -2.81 10.63
C SER A 437 -1.27 -2.76 10.71
N MET A 438 -1.91 -3.59 11.54
CA MET A 438 -3.36 -3.53 11.75
C MET A 438 -3.76 -2.30 12.58
N ALA A 439 -2.93 -1.91 13.56
CA ALA A 439 -3.11 -0.65 14.27
C ALA A 439 -3.03 0.56 13.32
N SER A 440 -2.14 0.50 12.30
CA SER A 440 -2.02 1.54 11.28
C SER A 440 -3.28 1.69 10.45
N VAL A 441 -3.93 0.58 10.05
CA VAL A 441 -5.21 0.63 9.33
C VAL A 441 -6.28 1.32 10.18
N CYS A 442 -6.40 0.94 11.46
CA CYS A 442 -7.36 1.55 12.37
C CYS A 442 -7.09 3.05 12.61
N ALA A 443 -5.83 3.42 12.89
CA ALA A 443 -5.43 4.80 13.08
C ALA A 443 -5.60 5.64 11.80
N ALA A 444 -5.32 5.07 10.64
CA ALA A 444 -5.50 5.73 9.35
C ALA A 444 -6.99 5.95 9.04
N THR A 445 -7.87 4.99 9.34
CA THR A 445 -9.33 5.19 9.26
C THR A 445 -9.76 6.38 10.11
N LEU A 446 -9.34 6.45 11.38
CA LEU A 446 -9.61 7.58 12.28
C LEU A 446 -9.11 8.90 11.68
N SER A 447 -7.85 8.92 11.23
CA SER A 447 -7.18 10.11 10.68
C SER A 447 -7.80 10.60 9.35
N LEU A 448 -8.25 9.69 8.48
CA LEU A 448 -8.94 10.01 7.23
C LEU A 448 -10.30 10.64 7.51
N MET A 449 -11.07 10.05 8.43
CA MET A 449 -12.36 10.59 8.85
C MET A 449 -12.21 11.95 9.55
N ASP A 450 -11.20 12.11 10.39
CA ASP A 450 -10.86 13.38 11.05
C ASP A 450 -10.47 14.46 10.03
N ALA A 451 -9.77 14.09 8.95
CA ALA A 451 -9.44 14.99 7.85
C ALA A 451 -10.63 15.36 6.95
N GLY A 452 -11.80 14.76 7.15
CA GLY A 452 -12.98 14.96 6.31
C GLY A 452 -12.90 14.25 4.95
N VAL A 453 -12.04 13.24 4.80
CA VAL A 453 -12.01 12.40 3.60
C VAL A 453 -13.29 11.56 3.58
N PRO A 454 -14.12 11.62 2.52
CA PRO A 454 -15.38 10.88 2.42
C PRO A 454 -15.12 9.41 2.09
N ILE A 455 -14.46 8.69 2.99
CA ILE A 455 -14.30 7.24 2.84
C ILE A 455 -15.67 6.56 2.86
N LYS A 456 -15.88 5.58 1.98
CA LYS A 456 -17.17 4.90 1.80
C LYS A 456 -17.66 4.26 3.10
N LYS A 457 -16.75 3.62 3.83
CA LYS A 457 -16.99 2.96 5.12
C LYS A 457 -15.71 2.92 5.96
N PRO A 458 -15.80 2.96 7.29
CA PRO A 458 -14.64 2.77 8.15
C PRO A 458 -14.08 1.35 8.02
N VAL A 459 -12.75 1.21 8.06
CA VAL A 459 -12.03 -0.06 7.98
C VAL A 459 -11.34 -0.33 9.31
N SER A 460 -11.36 -1.58 9.76
CA SER A 460 -10.58 -2.05 10.91
C SER A 460 -9.78 -3.29 10.55
N GLY A 461 -8.77 -3.60 11.36
CA GLY A 461 -7.88 -4.73 11.15
C GLY A 461 -7.59 -5.52 12.42
N ILE A 462 -7.44 -6.84 12.26
CA ILE A 462 -7.07 -7.76 13.33
C ILE A 462 -5.94 -8.67 12.88
N ALA A 463 -5.08 -9.03 13.83
CA ALA A 463 -4.08 -10.08 13.65
C ALA A 463 -4.45 -11.30 14.47
N MET A 464 -4.34 -12.46 13.83
CA MET A 464 -4.62 -13.77 14.35
C MET A 464 -3.33 -14.58 14.32
N GLY A 465 -3.17 -15.50 15.26
CA GLY A 465 -2.08 -16.46 15.23
C GLY A 465 -2.54 -17.87 15.48
N LEU A 466 -1.58 -18.78 15.38
CA LEU A 466 -1.77 -20.21 15.55
C LEU A 466 -0.65 -20.76 16.41
N VAL A 467 -1.00 -21.60 17.37
CA VAL A 467 -0.05 -22.54 17.98
C VAL A 467 -0.54 -23.94 17.68
N LYS A 468 0.30 -24.74 17.04
CA LYS A 468 -0.04 -26.09 16.57
C LYS A 468 1.02 -27.11 16.97
N GLU A 469 0.62 -28.12 17.72
CA GLU A 469 1.44 -29.30 18.05
C GLU A 469 0.69 -30.57 17.66
N GLY A 470 1.21 -31.32 16.68
CA GLY A 470 0.53 -32.51 16.15
C GLY A 470 -0.89 -32.22 15.67
N LYS A 471 -1.90 -32.78 16.36
CA LYS A 471 -3.33 -32.56 16.06
C LYS A 471 -3.93 -31.36 16.78
N ASP A 472 -3.33 -30.92 17.89
CA ASP A 472 -3.84 -29.81 18.68
C ASP A 472 -3.51 -28.47 18.00
N ALA A 473 -4.47 -27.56 18.02
CA ALA A 473 -4.37 -26.26 17.37
C ALA A 473 -5.16 -25.21 18.16
N ALA A 474 -4.48 -24.14 18.56
CA ALA A 474 -5.07 -22.96 19.19
C ALA A 474 -4.99 -21.76 18.25
N ILE A 475 -6.15 -21.20 17.88
CA ILE A 475 -6.25 -19.97 17.09
C ILE A 475 -6.36 -18.81 18.06
N LEU A 476 -5.42 -17.86 18.00
CA LEU A 476 -5.30 -16.74 18.92
C LEU A 476 -5.75 -15.45 18.24
N THR A 477 -6.69 -14.73 18.84
CA THR A 477 -7.15 -13.41 18.42
C THR A 477 -6.29 -12.32 19.04
N ASP A 478 -5.93 -11.30 18.26
CA ASP A 478 -5.13 -10.15 18.70
C ASP A 478 -3.80 -10.57 19.35
N ILE A 479 -2.95 -11.22 18.55
CA ILE A 479 -1.68 -11.76 19.02
C ILE A 479 -0.73 -10.68 19.55
N ALA A 480 -0.06 -11.01 20.65
CA ALA A 480 1.03 -10.24 21.25
C ALA A 480 2.38 -10.59 20.60
N GLY A 481 3.43 -9.80 20.87
CA GLY A 481 4.76 -10.00 20.27
C GLY A 481 5.34 -11.40 20.52
N LEU A 482 5.20 -11.93 21.73
CA LEU A 482 5.68 -13.28 22.07
C LEU A 482 4.90 -14.39 21.35
N GLU A 483 3.58 -14.20 21.20
CA GLU A 483 2.70 -15.14 20.52
C GLU A 483 2.91 -15.14 19.00
N ASP A 484 3.23 -13.98 18.41
CA ASP A 484 3.72 -13.89 17.03
C ASP A 484 5.08 -14.60 16.91
N HIS A 485 6.03 -14.30 17.80
CA HIS A 485 7.39 -14.83 17.75
C HIS A 485 7.42 -16.37 17.84
N TYR A 486 6.68 -16.97 18.78
CA TYR A 486 6.62 -18.43 19.00
C TYR A 486 5.46 -19.16 18.34
N GLY A 487 4.51 -18.42 17.77
CA GLY A 487 3.41 -18.97 16.98
C GLY A 487 3.87 -19.49 15.62
N ASP A 488 2.99 -20.26 14.99
CA ASP A 488 3.18 -20.88 13.68
C ASP A 488 2.60 -20.06 12.53
N LEU A 489 1.76 -19.07 12.86
CA LEU A 489 1.00 -18.24 11.92
C LEU A 489 0.95 -16.78 12.36
N ASP A 490 1.11 -15.88 11.40
CA ASP A 490 0.70 -14.48 11.45
C ASP A 490 -0.32 -14.24 10.33
N PHE A 491 -1.60 -14.17 10.71
CA PHE A 491 -2.73 -13.96 9.79
C PHE A 491 -3.38 -12.61 10.07
N LYS A 492 -3.34 -11.71 9.10
CA LYS A 492 -3.89 -10.36 9.19
C LYS A 492 -5.09 -10.25 8.28
N VAL A 493 -6.19 -9.72 8.79
CA VAL A 493 -7.38 -9.43 7.99
C VAL A 493 -7.93 -8.05 8.33
N THR A 494 -8.30 -7.34 7.28
CA THR A 494 -8.90 -6.00 7.35
C THR A 494 -10.21 -6.00 6.60
N GLY A 495 -11.09 -5.07 6.93
CA GLY A 495 -12.41 -5.02 6.34
C GLY A 495 -13.33 -4.02 7.00
N THR A 496 -14.47 -3.85 6.35
CA THR A 496 -15.61 -3.07 6.83
C THR A 496 -16.61 -4.01 7.50
N ASP A 497 -17.79 -3.48 7.81
CA ASP A 497 -18.96 -4.28 8.19
C ASP A 497 -19.52 -5.14 7.04
N SER A 498 -19.10 -4.89 5.80
CA SER A 498 -19.66 -5.51 4.59
C SER A 498 -18.77 -6.59 4.00
N GLY A 499 -17.50 -6.65 4.39
CA GLY A 499 -16.57 -7.65 3.88
C GLY A 499 -15.10 -7.30 4.09
N ILE A 500 -14.24 -8.15 3.55
CA ILE A 500 -12.79 -8.08 3.61
C ILE A 500 -12.27 -7.05 2.59
N THR A 501 -11.33 -6.21 3.03
CA THR A 501 -10.61 -5.26 2.17
C THR A 501 -9.18 -5.69 1.87
N ALA A 502 -8.53 -6.40 2.79
CA ALA A 502 -7.23 -7.03 2.57
C ALA A 502 -7.03 -8.20 3.53
N LEU A 503 -6.25 -9.19 3.09
CA LEU A 503 -5.88 -10.38 3.84
C LEU A 503 -4.40 -10.67 3.61
N GLN A 504 -3.67 -11.00 4.66
CA GLN A 504 -2.28 -11.46 4.55
C GLN A 504 -2.08 -12.64 5.49
N MET A 505 -1.41 -13.69 5.02
CA MET A 505 -1.11 -14.87 5.81
C MET A 505 0.36 -15.24 5.62
N ASP A 506 1.08 -15.38 6.73
CA ASP A 506 2.46 -15.86 6.78
C ASP A 506 2.60 -17.02 7.76
N LEU A 507 3.24 -18.09 7.33
CA LEU A 507 3.46 -19.29 8.13
C LEU A 507 4.94 -19.52 8.42
N LYS A 508 5.22 -20.00 9.64
CA LYS A 508 6.54 -20.51 10.06
C LYS A 508 6.63 -22.03 9.98
N ILE A 509 5.53 -22.68 9.59
CA ILE A 509 5.40 -24.11 9.37
C ILE A 509 5.16 -24.41 7.90
N ASN A 510 5.26 -25.68 7.52
CA ASN A 510 5.09 -26.17 6.15
C ASN A 510 3.59 -26.19 5.77
N GLY A 511 2.92 -25.05 5.77
CA GLY A 511 1.55 -24.85 5.33
C GLY A 511 0.45 -25.30 6.31
N ILE A 512 -0.78 -24.86 6.04
CA ILE A 512 -2.02 -25.27 6.73
C ILE A 512 -3.09 -25.69 5.73
N ASP A 513 -4.02 -26.51 6.19
CA ASP A 513 -5.16 -26.97 5.41
C ASP A 513 -6.30 -25.93 5.34
N MET A 514 -7.24 -26.19 4.43
CA MET A 514 -8.37 -25.30 4.17
C MET A 514 -9.33 -25.19 5.36
N ASP A 515 -9.50 -26.26 6.14
CA ASP A 515 -10.41 -26.26 7.29
C ASP A 515 -9.91 -25.33 8.38
N LEU A 516 -8.60 -25.30 8.61
CA LEU A 516 -7.99 -24.37 9.56
C LEU A 516 -8.10 -22.92 9.08
N ILE A 517 -7.88 -22.66 7.78
CA ILE A 517 -8.09 -21.33 7.18
C ILE A 517 -9.54 -20.86 7.39
N LYS A 518 -10.53 -21.71 7.12
CA LYS A 518 -11.96 -21.42 7.37
C LYS A 518 -12.21 -21.01 8.82
N ARG A 519 -11.67 -21.77 9.78
CA ARG A 519 -11.81 -21.47 11.21
C ARG A 519 -11.17 -20.15 11.59
N ILE A 520 -9.99 -19.84 11.06
CA ILE A 520 -9.27 -18.58 11.32
C ILE A 520 -10.09 -17.39 10.82
N ILE A 521 -10.57 -17.43 9.56
CA ILE A 521 -11.38 -16.35 8.97
C ILE A 521 -12.67 -16.15 9.78
N LYS A 522 -13.34 -17.24 10.16
CA LYS A 522 -14.56 -17.19 10.97
C LYS A 522 -14.33 -16.55 12.34
N GLN A 523 -13.22 -16.86 13.01
CA GLN A 523 -12.89 -16.26 14.31
C GLN A 523 -12.47 -14.79 14.19
N ALA A 524 -11.85 -14.41 13.07
CA ALA A 524 -11.36 -13.05 12.85
C ALA A 524 -12.49 -12.03 12.59
N ASN A 525 -13.59 -12.44 11.95
CA ASN A 525 -14.71 -11.57 11.63
C ASN A 525 -15.30 -10.83 12.86
N PRO A 526 -15.76 -11.50 13.93
CA PRO A 526 -16.32 -10.81 15.11
C PRO A 526 -15.28 -9.92 15.79
N ALA A 527 -14.00 -10.31 15.77
CA ALA A 527 -12.93 -9.51 16.36
C ALA A 527 -12.70 -8.20 15.59
N ARG A 528 -12.72 -8.26 14.25
CA ARG A 528 -12.66 -7.09 13.38
C ARG A 528 -13.83 -6.14 13.65
N LEU A 529 -15.05 -6.67 13.70
CA LEU A 529 -16.25 -5.87 13.97
C LEU A 529 -16.24 -5.21 15.35
N PHE A 530 -15.70 -5.89 16.36
CA PHE A 530 -15.50 -5.30 17.69
C PHE A 530 -14.59 -4.06 17.65
N ILE A 531 -13.47 -4.14 16.92
CA ILE A 531 -12.54 -3.01 16.74
C ILE A 531 -13.21 -1.88 15.95
N LEU A 532 -13.93 -2.23 14.89
CA LEU A 532 -14.67 -1.27 14.08
C LEU A 532 -15.66 -0.45 14.92
N LYS A 533 -16.36 -1.12 15.86
CA LYS A 533 -17.26 -0.46 16.80
C LYS A 533 -16.52 0.59 17.65
N LYS A 534 -15.30 0.30 18.12
CA LYS A 534 -14.49 1.25 18.90
C LYS A 534 -14.08 2.48 18.09
N ILE A 535 -13.80 2.31 16.80
CA ILE A 535 -13.54 3.42 15.88
C ILE A 535 -14.79 4.29 15.75
N ILE A 536 -15.95 3.68 15.47
CA ILE A 536 -17.24 4.37 15.28
C ILE A 536 -17.70 5.09 16.55
N GLU A 537 -17.45 4.52 17.74
CA GLU A 537 -17.71 5.17 19.04
C GLU A 537 -16.91 6.48 19.22
N THR A 538 -15.78 6.63 18.52
CA THR A 538 -14.90 7.81 18.59
C THR A 538 -15.22 8.83 17.52
N ILE A 539 -15.42 8.37 16.28
CA ILE A 539 -15.81 9.21 15.14
C ILE A 539 -16.77 8.40 14.26
N ASN A 540 -18.04 8.79 14.26
CA ASN A 540 -19.11 8.01 13.63
C ASN A 540 -19.21 8.20 12.11
N ALA A 541 -18.72 9.31 11.58
CA ALA A 541 -18.67 9.65 10.17
C ALA A 541 -17.49 10.61 9.89
N PRO A 542 -17.00 10.70 8.65
CA PRO A 542 -16.04 11.73 8.27
C PRO A 542 -16.53 13.13 8.65
N ARG A 543 -15.61 14.01 9.05
CA ARG A 543 -15.96 15.42 9.31
C ARG A 543 -16.54 16.05 8.05
N LYS A 544 -17.60 16.85 8.23
CA LYS A 544 -18.26 17.55 7.12
C LYS A 544 -17.40 18.64 6.51
N GLU A 545 -16.55 19.26 7.33
CA GLU A 545 -15.67 20.34 6.92
C GLU A 545 -14.22 19.85 6.96
N LEU A 546 -13.47 20.11 5.89
CA LEU A 546 -12.02 19.93 5.88
C LEU A 546 -11.36 20.93 6.82
N SER A 547 -10.17 20.60 7.30
CA SER A 547 -9.32 21.50 8.07
C SER A 547 -9.16 22.86 7.38
N GLY A 548 -9.14 23.94 8.16
CA GLY A 548 -8.84 25.28 7.64
C GLY A 548 -7.43 25.44 7.07
N TYR A 549 -6.54 24.47 7.31
CA TYR A 549 -5.19 24.43 6.75
C TYR A 549 -5.08 23.56 5.50
N ALA A 550 -6.12 22.78 5.18
CA ALA A 550 -6.14 22.01 3.95
C ALA A 550 -6.37 22.95 2.75
N PRO A 551 -5.74 22.67 1.59
CA PRO A 551 -6.05 23.40 0.38
C PRO A 551 -7.54 23.24 0.07
N ARG A 552 -8.21 24.32 -0.33
CA ARG A 552 -9.56 24.28 -0.88
C ARG A 552 -9.46 24.18 -2.38
N ILE A 553 -9.93 23.06 -2.92
CA ILE A 553 -10.00 22.83 -4.36
C ILE A 553 -11.41 23.17 -4.84
N THR A 554 -11.52 24.17 -5.70
CA THR A 554 -12.76 24.51 -6.40
C THR A 554 -12.62 24.13 -7.86
N THR A 555 -13.56 23.32 -8.33
CA THR A 555 -13.61 22.86 -9.71
C THR A 555 -14.68 23.63 -10.48
N LEU A 556 -14.36 24.08 -11.68
CA LEU A 556 -15.34 24.62 -12.64
C LEU A 556 -15.12 24.00 -14.03
N MET A 557 -16.19 23.94 -14.82
CA MET A 557 -16.12 23.53 -16.22
C MET A 557 -16.05 24.76 -17.12
N ILE A 558 -15.20 24.70 -18.14
CA ILE A 558 -15.10 25.68 -19.22
C ILE A 558 -15.26 24.96 -20.56
N ASP A 559 -15.66 25.69 -21.60
CA ASP A 559 -15.73 25.11 -22.94
C ASP A 559 -14.33 24.73 -23.44
N LYS A 560 -14.22 23.57 -24.11
CA LYS A 560 -12.94 23.03 -24.60
C LYS A 560 -12.19 24.02 -25.51
N GLU A 561 -12.94 24.83 -26.28
CA GLU A 561 -12.38 25.86 -27.16
C GLU A 561 -11.69 27.00 -26.38
N LYS A 562 -12.04 27.20 -25.10
CA LYS A 562 -11.49 28.26 -24.24
C LYS A 562 -10.25 27.82 -23.47
N ILE A 563 -9.91 26.53 -23.46
CA ILE A 563 -8.70 26.01 -22.80
C ILE A 563 -7.46 26.75 -23.31
N GLY A 564 -7.32 26.88 -24.64
CA GLY A 564 -6.19 27.58 -25.26
C GLY A 564 -6.12 29.07 -24.88
N VAL A 565 -7.27 29.72 -24.70
CA VAL A 565 -7.36 31.13 -24.29
C VAL A 565 -6.95 31.30 -22.82
N LEU A 566 -7.40 30.40 -21.93
CA LEU A 566 -7.06 30.43 -20.51
C LEU A 566 -5.57 30.16 -20.27
N ILE A 567 -4.99 29.19 -20.97
CA ILE A 567 -3.55 28.87 -20.87
C ILE A 567 -2.74 30.04 -21.47
N GLY A 568 -3.15 30.52 -22.64
CA GLY A 568 -2.46 31.55 -23.41
C GLY A 568 -1.13 31.07 -24.02
N PRO A 569 -0.48 31.89 -24.87
CA PRO A 569 0.76 31.51 -25.54
C PRO A 569 1.86 31.15 -24.52
N GLY A 570 2.36 29.91 -24.58
CA GLY A 570 3.40 29.40 -23.67
C GLY A 570 2.99 29.30 -22.19
N GLY A 571 1.68 29.29 -21.91
CA GLY A 571 1.14 29.27 -20.54
C GLY A 571 1.20 30.63 -19.84
N LYS A 572 1.39 31.74 -20.58
CA LYS A 572 1.62 33.06 -19.99
C LYS A 572 0.43 33.57 -19.17
N ILE A 573 -0.81 33.30 -19.61
CA ILE A 573 -2.00 33.80 -18.94
C ILE A 573 -2.22 33.03 -17.64
N ILE A 574 -2.24 31.70 -17.70
CA ILE A 574 -2.40 30.86 -16.50
C ILE A 574 -1.28 31.11 -15.47
N LYS A 575 -0.01 31.23 -15.90
CA LYS A 575 1.12 31.58 -15.02
C LYS A 575 0.93 32.93 -14.34
N ARG A 576 0.36 33.92 -15.04
CA ARG A 576 0.07 35.23 -14.46
C ARG A 576 -1.03 35.14 -13.39
N ILE A 577 -2.11 34.38 -13.65
CA ILE A 577 -3.17 34.19 -12.64
C ILE A 577 -2.58 33.50 -11.40
N ILE A 578 -1.79 32.45 -11.58
CA ILE A 578 -1.08 31.76 -10.49
C ILE A 578 -0.19 32.74 -9.72
N GLN A 579 0.57 33.59 -10.40
CA GLN A 579 1.43 34.59 -9.77
C GLN A 579 0.66 35.69 -9.02
N ASP A 580 -0.46 36.17 -9.58
CA ASP A 580 -1.26 37.28 -9.04
C ASP A 580 -2.16 36.85 -7.87
N THR A 581 -2.41 35.54 -7.72
CA THR A 581 -3.32 34.98 -6.70
C THR A 581 -2.63 34.05 -5.71
N GLY A 582 -1.50 33.44 -6.09
CA GLY A 582 -0.85 32.38 -5.31
C GLY A 582 -1.60 31.04 -5.34
N ALA A 583 -2.70 30.93 -6.10
CA ALA A 583 -3.45 29.68 -6.25
C ALA A 583 -2.79 28.75 -7.26
N THR A 584 -2.91 27.45 -7.05
CA THR A 584 -2.55 26.44 -8.05
C THR A 584 -3.74 26.26 -9.00
N ILE A 585 -3.51 26.37 -10.30
CA ILE A 585 -4.56 26.22 -11.33
C ILE A 585 -4.14 25.11 -12.28
N GLU A 586 -5.02 24.15 -12.44
CA GLU A 586 -4.85 23.00 -13.31
C GLU A 586 -6.03 22.93 -14.28
N VAL A 587 -5.73 22.63 -15.55
CA VAL A 587 -6.72 22.53 -16.62
C VAL A 587 -6.50 21.19 -17.30
N ASP A 588 -7.55 20.37 -17.37
CA ASP A 588 -7.51 19.12 -18.13
C ASP A 588 -7.96 19.32 -19.60
N ASP A 589 -7.77 18.29 -20.42
CA ASP A 589 -8.14 18.29 -21.84
C ASP A 589 -9.67 18.26 -22.06
N GLU A 590 -10.45 18.06 -21.00
CA GLU A 590 -11.92 18.05 -21.04
C GLU A 590 -12.54 19.40 -20.70
N GLY A 591 -11.73 20.37 -20.26
CA GLY A 591 -12.18 21.71 -19.87
C GLY A 591 -12.52 21.84 -18.39
N LYS A 592 -12.11 20.87 -17.55
CA LYS A 592 -12.20 20.99 -16.09
C LYS A 592 -11.03 21.84 -15.60
N VAL A 593 -11.34 22.91 -14.88
CA VAL A 593 -10.36 23.78 -14.23
C VAL A 593 -10.45 23.59 -12.72
N SER A 594 -9.36 23.11 -12.12
CA SER A 594 -9.23 22.94 -10.67
C SER A 594 -8.36 24.07 -10.11
N VAL A 595 -8.95 24.86 -9.21
CA VAL A 595 -8.28 25.97 -8.51
C VAL A 595 -8.08 25.56 -7.06
N ALA A 596 -6.82 25.46 -6.62
CA ALA A 596 -6.47 25.07 -5.27
C ALA A 596 -5.76 26.22 -4.53
N SER A 597 -6.24 26.56 -3.33
CA SER A 597 -5.57 27.51 -2.43
C SER A 597 -5.93 27.25 -0.98
N ASP A 598 -5.01 27.52 -0.05
CA ASP A 598 -5.27 27.54 1.40
C ASP A 598 -5.96 28.84 1.87
N ASN A 599 -6.14 29.82 0.97
CA ASN A 599 -6.81 31.09 1.24
C ASN A 599 -8.05 31.24 0.33
N GLU A 600 -9.22 31.41 0.96
CA GLU A 600 -10.51 31.56 0.28
C GLU A 600 -10.54 32.79 -0.65
N GLU A 601 -9.94 33.91 -0.23
CA GLU A 601 -9.89 35.14 -1.02
C GLU A 601 -9.03 34.96 -2.28
N ALA A 602 -7.91 34.25 -2.15
CA ALA A 602 -7.03 33.91 -3.27
C ALA A 602 -7.73 32.98 -4.28
N SER A 603 -8.41 31.94 -3.78
CA SER A 603 -9.20 31.02 -4.62
C SER A 603 -10.30 31.76 -5.38
N ARG A 604 -11.07 32.61 -4.68
CA ARG A 604 -12.16 33.39 -5.30
C ARG A 604 -11.63 34.32 -6.38
N LYS A 605 -10.54 35.04 -6.11
CA LYS A 605 -9.91 35.93 -7.09
C LYS A 605 -9.43 35.17 -8.33
N ALA A 606 -8.85 33.97 -8.16
CA ALA A 606 -8.44 33.12 -9.28
C ALA A 606 -9.65 32.66 -10.11
N ILE A 607 -10.73 32.20 -9.46
CA ILE A 607 -11.96 31.80 -10.13
C ILE A 607 -12.59 32.96 -10.90
N ASP A 608 -12.63 34.15 -10.31
CA ASP A 608 -13.19 35.36 -10.96
C ASP A 608 -12.35 35.78 -12.18
N MET A 609 -11.02 35.67 -12.09
CA MET A 609 -10.13 35.89 -13.24
C MET A 609 -10.34 34.86 -14.35
N ILE A 610 -10.48 33.58 -14.00
CA ILE A 610 -10.76 32.50 -14.96
C ILE A 610 -12.09 32.75 -15.65
N LYS A 611 -13.17 32.97 -14.88
CA LYS A 611 -14.50 33.29 -15.42
C LYS A 611 -14.46 34.53 -16.29
N GLY A 612 -13.74 35.57 -15.89
CA GLY A 612 -13.58 36.78 -16.73
C GLY A 612 -12.99 36.50 -18.11
N ILE A 613 -12.13 35.48 -18.24
CA ILE A 613 -11.49 35.08 -19.50
C ILE A 613 -12.36 34.09 -20.29
N THR A 614 -13.03 33.17 -19.59
CA THR A 614 -13.70 32.03 -20.21
C THR A 614 -15.20 32.24 -20.43
N SER A 615 -15.84 33.14 -19.67
CA SER A 615 -17.26 33.44 -19.83
C SER A 615 -17.52 34.19 -21.14
N GLU A 616 -18.56 33.75 -21.84
CA GLU A 616 -19.07 34.49 -22.99
C GLU A 616 -20.09 35.55 -22.55
N PRO A 617 -20.13 36.69 -23.23
CA PRO A 617 -21.17 37.67 -23.00
C PRO A 617 -22.56 37.13 -23.37
N GLU A 618 -23.41 36.86 -22.38
CA GLU A 618 -24.80 36.48 -22.61
C GLU A 618 -25.69 37.69 -22.93
N VAL A 619 -26.45 37.58 -24.03
CA VAL A 619 -27.43 38.59 -24.44
C VAL A 619 -28.55 38.69 -23.40
N GLY A 620 -28.82 39.90 -22.94
CA GLY A 620 -29.80 40.20 -21.90
C GLY A 620 -29.20 40.44 -20.51
N THR A 621 -27.95 40.06 -20.28
CA THR A 621 -27.27 40.22 -18.98
C THR A 621 -26.72 41.64 -18.80
N ILE A 622 -26.78 42.14 -17.56
CA ILE A 622 -26.25 43.46 -17.16
C ILE A 622 -24.84 43.27 -16.61
N TYR A 623 -23.87 44.01 -17.16
CA TYR A 623 -22.46 44.00 -16.78
C TYR A 623 -22.05 45.34 -16.18
N ASP A 624 -21.13 45.31 -15.22
CA ASP A 624 -20.41 46.50 -14.74
C ASP A 624 -19.24 46.76 -15.70
N ALA A 625 -19.38 47.74 -16.59
CA ALA A 625 -18.43 47.98 -17.67
C ALA A 625 -17.60 49.24 -17.44
N THR A 626 -16.36 49.24 -17.92
CA THR A 626 -15.48 50.42 -17.87
C THR A 626 -15.35 51.04 -19.26
N VAL A 627 -15.60 52.34 -19.38
CA VAL A 627 -15.47 53.06 -20.65
C VAL A 627 -14.00 53.16 -21.04
N LYS A 628 -13.62 52.55 -22.17
CA LYS A 628 -12.24 52.57 -22.68
C LYS A 628 -12.01 53.66 -23.71
N LYS A 629 -12.99 53.86 -24.58
CA LYS A 629 -12.87 54.76 -25.71
C LYS A 629 -14.21 55.40 -26.02
N ILE A 630 -14.19 56.69 -26.32
CA ILE A 630 -15.38 57.43 -26.76
C ILE A 630 -15.16 57.82 -28.21
N MET A 631 -16.21 57.70 -29.01
CA MET A 631 -16.29 58.13 -30.40
C MET A 631 -17.55 58.99 -30.58
N ASN A 632 -17.62 59.75 -31.67
CA ASN A 632 -18.76 60.63 -31.95
C ASN A 632 -20.12 59.89 -32.01
N PHE A 633 -20.10 58.57 -32.29
CA PHE A 633 -21.30 57.75 -32.42
C PHE A 633 -21.58 56.83 -31.22
N GLY A 634 -20.76 56.87 -30.16
CA GLY A 634 -20.97 56.01 -28.99
C GLY A 634 -19.74 55.83 -28.11
N ALA A 635 -19.85 54.97 -27.10
CA ALA A 635 -18.78 54.63 -26.17
C ALA A 635 -18.46 53.13 -26.21
N PHE A 636 -17.19 52.77 -26.31
CA PHE A 636 -16.72 51.40 -26.15
C PHE A 636 -16.49 51.12 -24.67
N CYS A 637 -17.25 50.16 -24.15
CA CYS A 637 -17.19 49.73 -22.77
C CYS A 637 -16.65 48.30 -22.70
N GLU A 638 -15.64 48.07 -21.88
CA GLU A 638 -15.13 46.73 -21.59
C GLU A 638 -16.04 46.09 -20.54
N ILE A 639 -16.74 45.02 -20.92
CA ILE A 639 -17.68 44.27 -20.05
C ILE A 639 -17.01 43.07 -19.37
N LEU A 640 -16.03 42.48 -20.03
CA LEU A 640 -15.19 41.38 -19.57
C LEU A 640 -13.77 41.63 -20.09
N PRO A 641 -12.70 41.13 -19.41
CA PRO A 641 -11.33 41.29 -19.86
C PRO A 641 -11.11 40.96 -21.35
N GLY A 642 -10.78 41.97 -22.15
CA GLY A 642 -10.55 41.82 -23.60
C GLY A 642 -11.82 41.72 -24.47
N LYS A 643 -13.02 41.90 -23.89
CA LYS A 643 -14.31 41.95 -24.60
C LYS A 643 -14.91 43.36 -24.47
N GLU A 644 -14.76 44.12 -25.54
CA GLU A 644 -15.34 45.46 -25.67
C GLU A 644 -16.65 45.41 -26.45
N GLY A 645 -17.66 46.12 -25.97
CA GLY A 645 -18.91 46.34 -26.69
C GLY A 645 -19.19 47.83 -26.88
N LEU A 646 -19.95 48.15 -27.92
CA LEU A 646 -20.32 49.52 -28.26
C LEU A 646 -21.67 49.86 -27.63
N VAL A 647 -21.70 50.89 -26.81
CA VAL A 647 -22.93 51.61 -26.46
C VAL A 647 -23.14 52.69 -27.51
N HIS A 648 -24.12 52.49 -28.40
CA HIS A 648 -24.47 53.48 -29.40
C HIS A 648 -25.05 54.74 -28.74
N VAL A 649 -24.89 55.92 -29.36
CA VAL A 649 -25.33 57.21 -28.78
C VAL A 649 -26.82 57.22 -28.41
N SER A 650 -27.66 56.47 -29.14
CA SER A 650 -29.09 56.31 -28.87
C SER A 650 -29.41 55.47 -27.63
N GLU A 651 -28.46 54.68 -27.15
CA GLU A 651 -28.59 53.75 -26.03
C GLU A 651 -27.83 54.24 -24.76
N LEU A 652 -27.23 55.44 -24.81
CA LEU A 652 -26.51 56.04 -23.68
C LEU A 652 -27.44 56.61 -22.61
N SER A 653 -28.62 57.14 -22.99
CA SER A 653 -29.55 57.81 -22.06
C SER A 653 -30.97 57.84 -22.62
N ASP A 654 -31.96 58.07 -21.75
CA ASP A 654 -33.35 58.32 -22.15
C ASP A 654 -33.59 59.72 -22.74
N LYS A 655 -32.63 60.64 -22.56
CA LYS A 655 -32.69 62.00 -23.11
C LYS A 655 -31.90 62.10 -24.41
N PHE A 656 -32.19 63.12 -25.23
CA PHE A 656 -31.44 63.36 -26.47
C PHE A 656 -29.98 63.69 -26.15
N VAL A 657 -29.06 62.87 -26.64
CA VAL A 657 -27.61 63.01 -26.47
C VAL A 657 -27.00 63.50 -27.78
N LYS A 658 -26.33 64.66 -27.77
CA LYS A 658 -25.69 65.23 -28.96
C LYS A 658 -24.27 64.67 -29.15
N ASN A 659 -23.49 64.56 -28.07
CA ASN A 659 -22.18 63.91 -28.06
C ASN A 659 -22.10 62.87 -26.94
N ALA A 660 -21.48 61.73 -27.20
CA ALA A 660 -21.30 60.68 -26.18
C ALA A 660 -20.48 61.16 -24.96
N GLU A 661 -19.57 62.12 -25.16
CA GLU A 661 -18.75 62.75 -24.12
C GLU A 661 -19.57 63.54 -23.08
N ASP A 662 -20.80 63.92 -23.42
CA ASP A 662 -21.69 64.65 -22.52
C ASP A 662 -22.30 63.74 -21.43
N VAL A 663 -22.23 62.41 -21.62
CA VAL A 663 -22.91 61.41 -20.77
C VAL A 663 -21.92 60.50 -20.04
N VAL A 664 -20.81 60.14 -20.68
CA VAL A 664 -19.81 59.23 -20.10
C VAL A 664 -18.40 59.75 -20.38
N LYS A 665 -17.46 59.50 -19.46
CA LYS A 665 -16.04 59.81 -19.62
C LYS A 665 -15.20 58.54 -19.70
N ILE A 666 -14.03 58.63 -20.34
CA ILE A 666 -13.05 57.54 -20.36
C ILE A 666 -12.66 57.21 -18.92
N GLY A 667 -12.77 55.94 -18.55
CA GLY A 667 -12.53 55.44 -17.20
C GLY A 667 -13.77 55.31 -16.31
N ASP A 668 -14.93 55.81 -16.73
CA ASP A 668 -16.17 55.69 -15.95
C ASP A 668 -16.62 54.23 -15.85
N LYS A 669 -17.10 53.83 -14.66
CA LYS A 669 -17.77 52.55 -14.41
C LYS A 669 -19.28 52.71 -14.57
N VAL A 670 -19.86 52.07 -15.57
CA VAL A 670 -21.29 52.17 -15.93
C VAL A 670 -21.92 50.79 -16.04
N LYS A 671 -23.19 50.65 -15.63
CA LYS A 671 -23.96 49.43 -15.86
C LYS A 671 -24.51 49.41 -17.28
N VAL A 672 -24.26 48.33 -18.01
CA VAL A 672 -24.67 48.17 -19.40
C VAL A 672 -25.31 46.80 -19.62
N LYS A 673 -26.39 46.74 -20.38
CA LYS A 673 -27.05 45.50 -20.80
C LYS A 673 -26.57 45.11 -22.19
N LEU A 674 -26.18 43.86 -22.39
CA LEU A 674 -25.88 43.34 -23.72
C LEU A 674 -27.19 43.10 -24.49
N ILE A 675 -27.47 43.88 -25.53
CA ILE A 675 -28.73 43.82 -26.28
C ILE A 675 -28.67 42.76 -27.36
N LYS A 676 -27.55 42.69 -28.09
CA LYS A 676 -27.35 41.74 -29.19
C LYS A 676 -25.88 41.58 -29.51
N ILE A 677 -25.55 40.42 -30.07
CA ILE A 677 -24.29 40.16 -30.77
C ILE A 677 -24.62 40.22 -32.27
N ASP A 678 -23.92 41.07 -33.03
CA ASP A 678 -24.16 41.17 -34.47
C ASP A 678 -23.54 40.00 -35.26
N GLU A 679 -23.85 39.90 -36.56
CA GLU A 679 -23.35 38.85 -37.45
C GLU A 679 -21.82 38.84 -37.60
N MET A 680 -21.14 39.93 -37.21
CA MET A 680 -19.68 40.05 -37.17
C MET A 680 -19.09 39.78 -35.78
N GLY A 681 -19.91 39.34 -34.81
CA GLY A 681 -19.49 39.03 -33.44
C GLY A 681 -19.29 40.25 -32.54
N ARG A 682 -19.76 41.45 -32.93
CA ARG A 682 -19.61 42.68 -32.14
C ARG A 682 -20.74 42.80 -31.13
N LEU A 683 -20.37 43.21 -29.92
CA LEU A 683 -21.26 43.32 -28.77
C LEU A 683 -21.95 44.70 -28.77
N ASN A 684 -23.27 44.72 -28.84
CA ASN A 684 -24.06 45.97 -28.74
C ASN A 684 -24.63 46.11 -27.34
N LEU A 685 -24.24 47.18 -26.65
CA LEU A 685 -24.54 47.45 -25.26
C LEU A 685 -25.52 48.62 -25.10
N SER A 686 -26.26 48.66 -23.99
CA SER A 686 -27.14 49.79 -23.65
C SER A 686 -27.09 50.14 -22.18
N ILE A 687 -26.86 51.43 -21.88
CA ILE A 687 -26.99 51.98 -20.53
C ILE A 687 -28.47 52.20 -20.22
N LYS A 688 -29.22 52.70 -21.21
CA LYS A 688 -30.67 52.94 -21.10
C LYS A 688 -31.43 51.69 -20.65
N GLN A 689 -31.19 50.56 -21.31
CA GLN A 689 -31.88 49.30 -21.00
C GLN A 689 -31.34 48.58 -19.76
N ALA A 690 -30.22 49.04 -19.19
CA ALA A 690 -29.73 48.56 -17.89
C ALA A 690 -30.36 49.32 -16.72
N LEU A 691 -30.91 50.51 -16.98
CA LEU A 691 -31.57 51.38 -16.00
C LEU A 691 -33.10 51.21 -15.99
N SER A 692 -33.66 50.51 -16.98
CA SER A 692 -35.06 50.06 -17.08
C SER A 692 -35.23 48.66 -16.52
#